data_AF-A0A8T0EF65-F1
#
_entry.id   AF-A0A8T0EF65-F1
#
_cell.length_a   1.000
_cell.length_b   1.000
_cell.length_c   1.000
_cell.angle_alpha   90.00
_cell.angle_beta   90.00
_cell.angle_gamma   90.00
#
_symmetry.space_group_name_H-M   'P 1'
#
loop_
_entity.id
_entity.type
_entity.pdbx_description
1 polymer ?
#
loop_
_entity_poly.entity_id
_entity_poly.type
_entity_poly.pdbx_seq_one_letter_code
_entity_poly.pdbx_strand_id
1 'polypeptide(L)'
;MKFIVEFIASGLFLQAGIRRGCAEQYNADRKGREYNLLAPWLGTGLLTSTGPKWRFRRKLLTPTFHFTILEDFIPVFHEQSSVLVSKLKRLDCEPCVDVVPLMTSCTLDIICQTAMGVCINAQGDDNDDYVKAVHEIGNAFMYRVLRPWLYPDIIFNCTAFGQRFRTNLQKVQGFTRKSCASFGYTVGDLNILKADRSLLATMFNVCGDGGASHGSQRQYNASFMPMELHQDPESFPEPEKFNPERFFAENSAGRHPYSYVPFSCQYSRKEGRRQEGKRETVIGQKFALMEEKTVLANILRRFHVISLDPRDRVLVQPNLTTKNNHDIDANGYILYCPCMGRFGNQADHFLGALAFAHALNRTLALPPWVEYKPGHSRSVQIPFDTYFKVEPLQQYHRVITMEYFMQNIAPIIWPKGKRKVFCYMARGGSDHCNAKDGNPFGPFWDTFDVNFDESVFYQPLHYDEPPQLSPCVRKMGKLNRNLVWSDAVLKEAKTFISGMVPRGPFVGIHLRNGPDWVRACEHIEHSPLLFAAPQCLGYQNEFGQATPELCFPTKDIILRQLKTKVKALKAKAVFVASDHDHMISDIEKYMKDLKVKAYKLPVSNPHVDLAILGLSNHFIGNCISSFTAFAKRERDANNLQSSFWAFPAPTKTPITHDEF
;
A
#
# COMPACT_ATOMS: atom_id res chain seq x y z
N MET A 1 10.52 22.18 36.24
CA MET A 1 11.09 20.81 36.19
C MET A 1 10.53 19.92 35.09
N LYS A 2 9.22 19.90 34.76
CA LYS A 2 8.68 19.09 33.62
C LYS A 2 9.13 19.56 32.21
N PHE A 3 9.40 20.85 32.02
CA PHE A 3 9.75 21.43 30.71
C PHE A 3 11.18 21.12 30.24
N ILE A 4 12.12 20.94 31.18
CA ILE A 4 13.52 20.57 30.89
C ILE A 4 13.59 19.10 30.46
N VAL A 5 12.72 18.26 31.00
CA VAL A 5 12.58 16.83 30.67
C VAL A 5 12.04 16.62 29.25
N GLU A 6 11.04 17.42 28.84
CA GLU A 6 10.50 17.37 27.46
C GLU A 6 11.52 17.89 26.43
N PHE A 7 12.35 18.88 26.78
CA PHE A 7 13.33 19.45 25.86
C PHE A 7 14.55 18.54 25.63
N ILE A 8 14.99 17.79 26.65
CA ILE A 8 16.14 16.88 26.57
C ILE A 8 15.81 15.65 25.72
N ALA A 9 14.62 15.05 25.89
CA ALA A 9 14.14 14.00 25.00
C ALA A 9 13.96 14.51 23.54
N SER A 10 13.79 15.83 23.37
CA SER A 10 13.59 16.52 22.09
C SER A 10 14.85 17.07 21.43
N GLY A 11 15.99 17.11 22.12
CA GLY A 11 17.19 17.78 21.62
C GLY A 11 17.86 17.04 20.46
N LEU A 12 17.98 15.72 20.57
CA LEU A 12 18.89 14.96 19.68
C LEU A 12 18.23 14.15 18.57
N PHE A 13 16.97 13.76 18.76
CA PHE A 13 16.28 12.92 17.77
C PHE A 13 15.15 13.65 17.04
N LEU A 14 15.01 14.96 17.26
CA LEU A 14 13.65 15.48 17.37
C LEU A 14 13.41 16.92 16.89
N GLN A 15 14.41 17.71 16.52
CA GLN A 15 14.11 19.01 15.89
C GLN A 15 13.45 18.88 14.50
N ALA A 16 13.54 17.71 13.87
CA ALA A 16 12.84 17.37 12.63
C ALA A 16 11.68 16.36 12.82
N GLY A 17 11.81 15.41 13.75
CA GLY A 17 11.00 14.18 13.77
C GLY A 17 9.62 14.26 14.45
N ILE A 18 9.44 15.08 15.50
CA ILE A 18 8.13 15.18 16.19
C ILE A 18 7.25 16.30 15.65
N ARG A 19 7.79 17.22 14.83
CA ARG A 19 6.96 18.24 14.16
C ARG A 19 5.86 17.63 13.28
N ARG A 20 5.96 16.34 12.91
CA ARG A 20 4.91 15.53 12.24
C ARG A 20 4.71 14.11 12.80
N GLY A 21 5.51 13.70 13.79
CA GLY A 21 5.55 12.32 14.28
C GLY A 21 4.27 11.82 14.98
N CYS A 22 3.50 12.71 15.61
CA CYS A 22 2.28 12.34 16.35
C CYS A 22 1.14 11.84 15.44
N ALA A 23 1.04 12.34 14.20
CA ALA A 23 0.01 11.92 13.24
C ALA A 23 0.49 10.79 12.31
N GLU A 24 1.79 10.70 12.03
CA GLU A 24 2.33 9.75 11.04
C GLU A 24 2.77 8.40 11.60
N GLN A 25 2.98 8.29 12.92
CA GLN A 25 3.11 6.96 13.51
C GLN A 25 1.78 6.18 13.44
N TYR A 26 0.64 6.84 13.25
CA TYR A 26 -0.62 6.18 12.97
C TYR A 26 -0.66 5.48 11.60
N ASN A 27 0.26 5.83 10.66
CA ASN A 27 0.34 5.23 9.34
C ASN A 27 1.72 4.61 9.11
N ALA A 28 1.88 3.34 9.46
CA ALA A 28 3.01 2.55 8.98
C ALA A 28 3.08 2.49 7.43
N ASP A 29 2.01 2.90 6.73
CA ASP A 29 1.89 2.76 5.28
C ASP A 29 2.32 4.00 4.45
N ARG A 30 2.38 5.23 5.01
CA ARG A 30 2.89 6.43 4.30
C ARG A 30 3.55 7.44 5.26
N LYS A 31 4.80 7.84 4.95
CA LYS A 31 5.53 8.96 5.56
C LYS A 31 5.37 10.23 4.71
N GLY A 32 5.43 11.41 5.32
CA GLY A 32 5.37 12.68 4.59
C GLY A 32 6.52 12.87 3.59
N ARG A 33 6.33 13.72 2.57
CA ARG A 33 7.30 13.93 1.47
C ARG A 33 8.66 14.45 1.94
N GLU A 34 8.72 15.12 3.08
CA GLU A 34 9.91 15.61 3.78
C GLU A 34 10.84 14.48 4.23
N TYR A 35 10.33 13.27 4.50
CA TYR A 35 11.18 12.13 4.83
C TYR A 35 12.04 11.70 3.64
N ASN A 36 11.63 12.02 2.40
CA ASN A 36 12.46 11.80 1.21
C ASN A 36 13.71 12.71 1.21
N LEU A 37 13.65 13.88 1.86
CA LEU A 37 14.80 14.77 2.01
C LEU A 37 15.86 14.20 2.97
N LEU A 38 15.47 13.26 3.85
CA LEU A 38 16.38 12.51 4.72
C LEU A 38 16.97 11.28 4.04
N ALA A 39 16.45 10.83 2.91
CA ALA A 39 16.90 9.62 2.23
C ALA A 39 18.39 9.64 1.85
N PRO A 40 19.00 10.76 1.41
CA PRO A 40 20.45 10.82 1.14
C PRO A 40 21.31 10.58 2.40
N TRP A 41 20.79 10.89 3.58
CA TRP A 41 21.50 10.73 4.85
C TRP A 41 21.21 9.38 5.53
N LEU A 42 19.95 9.00 5.64
CA LEU A 42 19.49 7.86 6.46
C LEU A 42 19.09 6.63 5.62
N GLY A 43 19.17 6.71 4.29
CA GLY A 43 18.78 5.63 3.39
C GLY A 43 17.31 5.22 3.57
N THR A 44 17.02 3.92 3.44
CA THR A 44 15.69 3.33 3.68
C THR A 44 15.58 2.65 5.06
N GLY A 45 16.18 3.28 6.08
CA GLY A 45 16.22 2.87 7.49
C GLY A 45 14.85 2.80 8.20
N LEU A 46 14.85 2.53 9.50
CA LEU A 46 13.62 2.45 10.30
C LEU A 46 12.78 3.74 10.26
N LEU A 47 13.43 4.90 10.12
CA LEU A 47 12.76 6.21 10.08
C LEU A 47 12.10 6.51 8.72
N THR A 48 12.72 6.06 7.62
CA THR A 48 12.33 6.39 6.24
C THR A 48 11.60 5.24 5.52
N SER A 49 11.61 4.03 6.08
CA SER A 49 10.87 2.87 5.54
C SER A 49 9.39 2.86 5.94
N THR A 50 8.56 2.28 5.07
CA THR A 50 7.11 2.08 5.27
C THR A 50 6.73 0.60 5.10
N GLY A 51 5.50 0.26 5.47
CA GLY A 51 4.83 -0.99 5.12
C GLY A 51 5.52 -2.26 5.67
N PRO A 52 5.60 -3.34 4.86
CA PRO A 52 6.25 -4.59 5.24
C PRO A 52 7.73 -4.42 5.62
N LYS A 53 8.46 -3.52 4.94
CA LYS A 53 9.88 -3.25 5.17
C LYS A 53 10.12 -2.65 6.56
N TRP A 54 9.29 -1.70 6.96
CA TRP A 54 9.31 -1.15 8.32
C TRP A 54 8.99 -2.21 9.38
N ARG A 55 7.93 -3.01 9.18
CA ARG A 55 7.52 -4.08 10.11
C ARG A 55 8.63 -5.11 10.33
N PHE A 56 9.28 -5.54 9.25
CA PHE A 56 10.41 -6.47 9.33
C PHE A 56 11.59 -5.90 10.12
N ARG A 57 12.05 -4.69 9.77
CA ARG A 57 13.19 -4.03 10.45
C ARG A 57 12.90 -3.74 11.92
N ARG A 58 11.67 -3.31 12.23
CA ARG A 58 11.20 -3.13 13.60
C ARG A 58 11.22 -4.44 14.40
N LYS A 59 10.72 -5.54 13.82
CA LYS A 59 10.74 -6.86 14.47
C LYS A 59 12.17 -7.34 14.73
N LEU A 60 13.09 -7.07 13.81
CA LEU A 60 14.51 -7.40 13.95
C LEU A 60 15.19 -6.59 15.08
N LEU A 61 14.88 -5.29 15.20
CA LEU A 61 15.49 -4.39 16.19
C LEU A 61 14.85 -4.46 17.59
N THR A 62 13.58 -4.85 17.71
CA THR A 62 12.89 -4.83 19.02
C THR A 62 13.62 -5.60 20.14
N PRO A 63 14.23 -6.79 19.90
CA PRO A 63 14.94 -7.52 20.95
C PRO A 63 16.12 -6.77 21.57
N THR A 64 16.80 -5.87 20.84
CA THR A 64 17.99 -5.16 21.36
C THR A 64 17.65 -4.04 22.34
N PHE A 65 16.38 -3.64 22.42
CA PHE A 65 15.87 -2.67 23.39
C PHE A 65 15.13 -3.35 24.56
N HIS A 66 15.40 -4.64 24.76
CA HIS A 66 14.92 -5.38 25.93
C HIS A 66 15.70 -4.99 27.19
N PHE A 67 15.05 -5.02 28.35
CA PHE A 67 15.59 -4.44 29.59
C PHE A 67 16.95 -5.03 29.99
N THR A 68 17.13 -6.34 29.79
CA THR A 68 18.36 -7.07 30.09
C THR A 68 19.58 -6.54 29.34
N ILE A 69 19.41 -6.06 28.12
CA ILE A 69 20.51 -5.51 27.31
C ILE A 69 20.72 -4.03 27.66
N LEU A 70 19.63 -3.30 27.98
CA LEU A 70 19.72 -1.89 28.35
C LEU A 70 20.44 -1.66 29.68
N GLU A 71 20.38 -2.62 30.60
CA GLU A 71 21.13 -2.58 31.86
C GLU A 71 22.66 -2.53 31.62
N ASP A 72 23.15 -3.18 30.56
CA ASP A 72 24.56 -3.15 30.17
C ASP A 72 25.03 -1.75 29.74
N PHE A 73 24.09 -0.85 29.38
CA PHE A 73 24.40 0.53 28.98
C PHE A 73 24.43 1.53 30.14
N ILE A 74 23.96 1.15 31.34
CA ILE A 74 23.96 2.03 32.52
C ILE A 74 25.36 2.59 32.85
N PRO A 75 26.46 1.81 32.79
CA PRO A 75 27.80 2.33 33.02
C PRO A 75 28.17 3.47 32.05
N VAL A 76 27.80 3.34 30.77
CA VAL A 76 28.03 4.37 29.75
C VAL A 76 27.20 5.63 30.05
N PHE A 77 25.92 5.46 30.41
CA PHE A 77 25.08 6.59 30.82
C PHE A 77 25.69 7.34 32.01
N HIS A 78 26.21 6.61 33.00
CA HIS A 78 26.83 7.18 34.18
C HIS A 78 28.14 7.92 33.86
N GLU A 79 28.99 7.33 33.02
CA GLU A 79 30.26 7.91 32.57
C GLU A 79 30.01 9.25 31.86
N GLN A 80 29.18 9.26 30.83
CA GLN A 80 28.92 10.45 30.02
C GLN A 80 28.17 11.54 30.79
N SER A 81 27.24 11.16 31.68
CA SER A 81 26.59 12.13 32.56
C SER A 81 27.51 12.71 33.63
N SER A 82 28.56 12.00 34.05
CA SER A 82 29.56 12.54 34.97
C SER A 82 30.46 13.59 34.30
N VAL A 83 30.76 13.41 33.01
CA VAL A 83 31.42 14.43 32.18
C VAL A 83 30.54 15.68 32.07
N LEU A 84 29.24 15.51 31.76
CA LEU A 84 28.27 16.60 31.70
C LEU A 84 28.22 17.39 33.01
N VAL A 85 28.12 16.71 34.16
CA VAL A 85 28.11 17.37 35.48
C VAL A 85 29.41 18.12 35.71
N SER A 86 30.55 17.56 35.33
CA SER A 86 31.85 18.24 35.48
C SER A 86 31.91 19.53 34.65
N LYS A 87 31.30 19.54 33.46
CA LYS A 87 31.13 20.77 32.66
C LYS A 87 30.20 21.77 33.31
N LEU A 88 29.03 21.33 33.78
CA LEU A 88 28.09 22.20 34.47
C LEU A 88 28.72 22.88 35.69
N LYS A 89 29.58 22.17 36.45
CA LYS A 89 30.31 22.74 37.59
C LYS A 89 31.30 23.84 37.18
N ARG A 90 31.88 23.77 35.98
CA ARG A 90 32.81 24.80 35.49
C ARG A 90 32.08 26.07 35.06
N LEU A 91 30.79 25.96 34.77
CA LEU A 91 29.93 27.06 34.34
C LEU A 91 29.20 27.74 35.51
N ASP A 92 29.56 27.42 36.75
CA ASP A 92 28.93 27.96 37.98
C ASP A 92 29.07 29.48 38.11
N CYS A 93 30.04 30.08 37.42
CA CYS A 93 30.27 31.53 37.42
C CYS A 93 29.50 32.28 36.31
N GLU A 94 28.84 31.58 35.39
CA GLU A 94 28.11 32.20 34.28
C GLU A 94 26.69 32.58 34.74
N PRO A 95 26.20 33.81 34.43
CA PRO A 95 24.89 34.27 34.88
C PRO A 95 23.72 33.50 34.25
N CYS A 96 23.89 33.03 33.01
CA CYS A 96 22.91 32.23 32.28
C CYS A 96 23.65 31.23 31.38
N VAL A 97 23.20 29.98 31.36
CA VAL A 97 23.78 28.92 30.51
C VAL A 97 22.68 28.28 29.67
N ASP A 98 22.87 28.25 28.34
CA ASP A 98 22.05 27.41 27.48
C ASP A 98 22.44 25.94 27.65
N VAL A 99 21.56 25.16 28.27
CA VAL A 99 21.80 23.73 28.53
C VAL A 99 21.62 22.86 27.29
N VAL A 100 20.96 23.35 26.24
CA VAL A 100 20.59 22.55 25.07
C VAL A 100 21.82 21.97 24.36
N PRO A 101 22.89 22.73 24.07
CA PRO A 101 24.09 22.18 23.44
C PRO A 101 24.82 21.17 24.33
N LEU A 102 24.85 21.39 25.65
CA LEU A 102 25.51 20.51 26.61
C LEU A 102 24.82 19.14 26.69
N MET A 103 23.48 19.16 26.77
CA MET A 103 22.67 17.95 26.74
C MET A 103 22.78 17.25 25.38
N THR A 104 22.83 18.03 24.29
CA THR A 104 23.06 17.54 22.92
C THR A 104 24.35 16.73 22.82
N SER A 105 25.49 17.30 23.20
CA SER A 105 26.77 16.59 23.19
C SER A 105 26.75 15.33 24.07
N CYS A 106 26.16 15.39 25.26
CA CYS A 106 26.09 14.26 26.18
C CYS A 106 25.34 13.05 25.60
N THR A 107 24.13 13.24 25.09
CA THR A 107 23.38 12.13 24.48
C THR A 107 24.04 11.66 23.20
N LEU A 108 24.72 12.53 22.44
CA LEU A 108 25.46 12.10 21.25
C LEU A 108 26.59 11.15 21.63
N ASP A 109 27.36 11.45 22.69
CA ASP A 109 28.36 10.52 23.23
C ASP A 109 27.71 9.20 23.70
N ILE A 110 26.60 9.29 24.43
CA ILE A 110 25.87 8.12 24.91
C ILE A 110 25.43 7.22 23.76
N ILE A 111 24.76 7.77 22.73
CA ILE A 111 24.25 6.94 21.63
C ILE A 111 25.39 6.41 20.76
N CYS A 112 26.46 7.17 20.55
CA CYS A 112 27.63 6.72 19.81
C CYS A 112 28.34 5.56 20.54
N GLN A 113 28.52 5.67 21.85
CA GLN A 113 29.21 4.65 22.63
C GLN A 113 28.34 3.40 22.84
N THR A 114 27.03 3.55 23.04
CA THR A 114 26.11 2.41 23.25
C THR A 114 25.69 1.71 21.96
N ALA A 115 25.31 2.47 20.93
CA ALA A 115 24.78 1.91 19.67
C ALA A 115 25.87 1.68 18.61
N MET A 116 26.94 2.49 18.62
CA MET A 116 28.04 2.37 17.64
C MET A 116 29.33 1.79 18.24
N GLY A 117 29.42 1.63 19.56
CA GLY A 117 30.63 1.13 20.21
C GLY A 117 31.85 2.05 20.03
N VAL A 118 31.64 3.32 19.66
CA VAL A 118 32.72 4.29 19.41
C VAL A 118 32.56 5.48 20.34
N CYS A 119 33.65 5.86 21.01
CA CYS A 119 33.73 7.10 21.78
C CYS A 119 34.08 8.25 20.83
N ILE A 120 33.17 9.23 20.68
CA ILE A 120 33.40 10.39 19.81
C ILE A 120 33.84 11.65 20.57
N ASN A 121 33.69 11.65 21.91
CA ASN A 121 34.02 12.79 22.77
C ASN A 121 33.37 14.10 22.28
N ALA A 122 32.06 14.06 21.98
CA ALA A 122 31.28 15.24 21.59
C ALA A 122 31.19 16.28 22.72
N GLN A 123 31.37 15.84 23.97
CA GLN A 123 31.57 16.68 25.13
C GLN A 123 33.03 17.15 25.28
N GLY A 124 33.94 16.96 24.33
CA GLY A 124 35.28 17.56 24.35
C GLY A 124 35.26 19.06 24.02
N ASP A 125 36.40 19.73 24.22
CA ASP A 125 36.63 21.10 23.70
C ASP A 125 37.04 21.07 22.21
N ASP A 126 37.58 19.93 21.76
CA ASP A 126 37.80 19.61 20.36
C ASP A 126 36.49 19.16 19.72
N ASN A 127 35.74 20.14 19.19
CA ASN A 127 34.49 19.87 18.48
C ASN A 127 34.81 19.15 17.16
N ASP A 128 34.79 17.82 17.20
CA ASP A 128 35.19 16.91 16.13
C ASP A 128 34.45 17.26 14.83
N ASP A 129 35.17 17.10 13.72
CA ASP A 129 34.69 17.34 12.36
C ASP A 129 33.39 16.60 12.06
N TYR A 130 33.17 15.47 12.75
CA TYR A 130 31.94 14.68 12.70
C TYR A 130 30.73 15.40 13.33
N VAL A 131 30.88 15.95 14.55
CA VAL A 131 29.79 16.61 15.29
C VAL A 131 29.32 17.85 14.52
N LYS A 132 30.27 18.67 14.03
CA LYS A 132 29.98 19.81 13.16
C LYS A 132 29.25 19.39 11.88
N ALA A 133 29.67 18.30 11.24
CA ALA A 133 29.02 17.81 10.03
C ALA A 133 27.57 17.35 10.28
N VAL A 134 27.28 16.70 11.41
CA VAL A 134 25.91 16.29 11.78
C VAL A 134 25.01 17.51 12.03
N HIS A 135 25.49 18.51 12.76
CA HIS A 135 24.75 19.76 12.97
C HIS A 135 24.46 20.51 11.66
N GLU A 136 25.45 20.62 10.78
CA GLU A 136 25.29 21.25 9.47
C GLU A 136 24.29 20.52 8.57
N ILE A 137 24.29 19.18 8.59
CA ILE A 137 23.28 18.36 7.89
C ILE A 137 21.87 18.60 8.45
N GLY A 138 21.73 18.66 9.78
CA GLY A 138 20.46 18.95 10.45
C GLY A 138 19.91 20.34 10.09
N ASN A 139 20.77 21.36 10.14
CA ASN A 139 20.44 22.72 9.72
C ASN A 139 20.05 22.76 8.24
N ALA A 140 20.76 22.00 7.40
CA ALA A 140 20.47 21.93 5.98
C ALA A 140 19.16 21.24 5.64
N PHE A 141 18.82 20.20 6.39
CA PHE A 141 17.51 19.58 6.33
C PHE A 141 16.41 20.60 6.68
N MET A 142 16.53 21.32 7.80
CA MET A 142 15.53 22.32 8.22
C MET A 142 15.40 23.47 7.21
N TYR A 143 16.53 23.94 6.66
CA TYR A 143 16.55 24.97 5.63
C TYR A 143 15.81 24.55 4.36
N ARG A 144 15.96 23.27 3.98
CA ARG A 144 15.32 22.68 2.79
C ARG A 144 13.83 22.41 3.02
N VAL A 145 13.44 21.91 4.18
CA VAL A 145 12.03 21.65 4.55
C VAL A 145 11.18 22.92 4.46
N LEU A 146 11.72 24.06 4.86
CA LEU A 146 11.01 25.34 4.84
C LEU A 146 10.99 26.01 3.45
N ARG A 147 11.64 25.42 2.43
CA ARG A 147 11.80 26.02 1.09
C ARG A 147 11.46 25.00 -0.01
N PRO A 148 10.18 24.86 -0.36
CA PRO A 148 9.72 23.86 -1.33
C PRO A 148 10.41 23.92 -2.71
N TRP A 149 10.88 25.09 -3.15
CA TRP A 149 11.64 25.24 -4.41
C TRP A 149 13.03 24.57 -4.38
N LEU A 150 13.52 24.19 -3.19
CA LEU A 150 14.74 23.40 -3.01
C LEU A 150 14.46 21.89 -2.87
N TYR A 151 13.22 21.44 -3.03
CA TYR A 151 12.90 20.01 -2.98
C TYR A 151 13.49 19.23 -4.16
N PRO A 152 13.54 19.74 -5.40
CA PRO A 152 14.25 19.06 -6.49
C PRO A 152 15.76 18.97 -6.19
N ASP A 153 16.31 17.76 -6.18
CA ASP A 153 17.72 17.53 -5.84
C ASP A 153 18.68 18.28 -6.76
N ILE A 154 18.34 18.42 -8.04
CA ILE A 154 19.16 19.15 -9.03
C ILE A 154 19.34 20.61 -8.59
N ILE A 155 18.23 21.27 -8.23
CA ILE A 155 18.25 22.68 -7.81
C ILE A 155 19.03 22.83 -6.51
N PHE A 156 18.74 21.99 -5.51
CA PHE A 156 19.44 22.03 -4.23
C PHE A 156 20.95 21.83 -4.39
N ASN A 157 21.35 20.83 -5.18
CA ASN A 157 22.74 20.49 -5.41
C ASN A 157 23.50 21.62 -6.12
N CYS A 158 22.86 22.40 -6.99
CA CYS A 158 23.50 23.54 -7.64
C CYS A 158 23.74 24.73 -6.69
N THR A 159 23.11 24.77 -5.50
CA THR A 159 23.34 25.84 -4.52
C THR A 159 24.63 25.63 -3.72
N ALA A 160 25.24 26.73 -3.26
CA ALA A 160 26.38 26.69 -2.33
C ALA A 160 26.05 25.90 -1.05
N PHE A 161 24.79 25.96 -0.61
CA PHE A 161 24.29 25.25 0.56
C PHE A 161 24.17 23.74 0.33
N GLY A 162 23.70 23.31 -0.85
CA GLY A 162 23.67 21.90 -1.23
C GLY A 162 25.05 21.28 -1.46
N GLN A 163 26.04 22.08 -1.90
CA GLN A 163 27.44 21.64 -1.97
C GLN A 163 28.04 21.40 -0.58
N ARG A 164 27.78 22.30 0.38
CA ARG A 164 28.17 22.12 1.80
C ARG A 164 27.49 20.88 2.40
N PHE A 165 26.20 20.71 2.17
CA PHE A 165 25.46 19.51 2.58
C PHE A 165 26.10 18.23 2.05
N ARG A 166 26.46 18.17 0.76
CA ARG A 166 27.12 17.00 0.16
C ARG A 166 28.48 16.71 0.79
N THR A 167 29.28 17.75 1.07
CA THR A 167 30.59 17.61 1.70
C THR A 167 30.45 17.06 3.13
N ASN A 168 29.55 17.62 3.93
CA ASN A 168 29.29 17.15 5.29
C ASN A 168 28.68 15.73 5.31
N LEU A 169 27.81 15.43 4.34
CA LEU A 169 27.24 14.10 4.18
C LEU A 169 28.33 13.04 3.91
N GLN A 170 29.34 13.36 3.09
CA GLN A 170 30.47 12.46 2.86
C GLN A 170 31.30 12.22 4.12
N LYS A 171 31.49 13.25 4.97
CA LYS A 171 32.16 13.11 6.28
C LYS A 171 31.40 12.15 7.19
N VAL A 172 30.09 12.35 7.35
CA VAL A 172 29.24 11.50 8.21
C VAL A 172 29.18 10.07 7.70
N GLN A 173 28.93 9.86 6.40
CA GLN A 173 28.91 8.52 5.81
C GLN A 173 30.29 7.84 5.88
N GLY A 174 31.37 8.60 5.76
CA GLY A 174 32.74 8.12 5.91
C GLY A 174 33.01 7.59 7.31
N PHE A 175 32.57 8.32 8.33
CA PHE A 175 32.64 7.87 9.72
C PHE A 175 31.83 6.59 9.93
N THR A 176 30.57 6.54 9.49
CA THR A 176 29.72 5.34 9.60
C THR A 176 30.36 4.12 8.92
N ARG A 177 30.95 4.28 7.74
CA ARG A 177 31.64 3.18 7.03
C ARG A 177 32.85 2.68 7.80
N LYS A 178 33.68 3.58 8.36
CA LYS A 178 34.85 3.22 9.18
C LYS A 178 34.44 2.47 10.44
N SER A 179 33.41 2.95 11.13
CA SER A 179 32.88 2.28 12.33
C SER A 179 32.36 0.88 11.98
N CYS A 180 31.54 0.72 10.94
CA CYS A 180 31.08 -0.60 10.51
C CYS A 180 32.23 -1.56 10.13
N ALA A 181 33.26 -1.06 9.45
CA ALA A 181 34.43 -1.86 9.07
C ALA A 181 35.24 -2.34 10.30
N SER A 182 35.34 -1.52 11.35
CA SER A 182 36.03 -1.90 12.60
C SER A 182 35.38 -3.08 13.33
N PHE A 183 34.10 -3.38 13.05
CA PHE A 183 33.38 -4.55 13.56
C PHE A 183 33.40 -5.76 12.60
N GLY A 184 34.21 -5.73 11.53
CA GLY A 184 34.39 -6.85 10.62
C GLY A 184 33.31 -7.01 9.53
N TYR A 185 32.51 -5.96 9.26
CA TYR A 185 31.44 -6.02 8.27
C TYR A 185 31.89 -5.46 6.90
N THR A 186 31.73 -6.22 5.82
CA THR A 186 31.82 -5.71 4.44
C THR A 186 30.43 -5.37 3.89
N VAL A 187 30.35 -4.42 2.96
CA VAL A 187 29.08 -3.93 2.36
C VAL A 187 28.34 -5.03 1.57
N GLY A 188 29.01 -6.14 1.21
CA GLY A 188 28.49 -7.24 0.39
C GLY A 188 27.93 -8.45 1.16
N ASP A 189 28.32 -8.67 2.42
CA ASP A 189 27.98 -9.91 3.16
C ASP A 189 26.66 -9.85 3.97
N LEU A 190 25.86 -8.80 3.79
CA LEU A 190 24.65 -8.53 4.58
C LEU A 190 23.43 -9.43 4.28
N ASN A 191 23.60 -10.49 3.49
CA ASN A 191 22.52 -11.44 3.15
C ASN A 191 22.47 -12.70 4.01
N ILE A 192 23.40 -12.92 4.94
CA ILE A 192 23.32 -14.09 5.83
C ILE A 192 23.85 -13.70 7.21
N LEU A 193 22.98 -13.71 8.23
CA LEU A 193 23.16 -14.43 9.51
C LEU A 193 22.45 -13.76 10.70
N LYS A 194 21.72 -14.65 11.39
CA LYS A 194 21.54 -14.86 12.84
C LYS A 194 21.84 -13.69 13.79
N ALA A 195 20.88 -13.49 14.68
CA ALA A 195 20.94 -12.64 15.86
C ALA A 195 22.28 -12.75 16.61
N ASP A 196 23.15 -11.76 16.42
CA ASP A 196 23.81 -11.00 17.47
C ASP A 196 24.52 -9.79 16.83
N ARG A 197 24.45 -8.61 17.46
CA ARG A 197 25.29 -7.41 17.18
C ARG A 197 25.15 -6.58 15.89
N SER A 198 24.05 -6.64 15.12
CA SER A 198 23.90 -5.85 13.86
C SER A 198 22.95 -4.62 13.91
N LEU A 199 23.00 -3.84 15.00
CA LEU A 199 22.12 -2.66 15.18
C LEU A 199 22.30 -1.60 14.07
N LEU A 200 23.55 -1.36 13.67
CA LEU A 200 23.95 -0.28 12.76
C LEU A 200 23.52 -0.49 11.30
N ALA A 201 23.67 -1.70 10.77
CA ALA A 201 23.38 -2.00 9.37
C ALA A 201 21.87 -1.90 9.04
N THR A 202 21.01 -2.23 10.01
CA THR A 202 19.55 -2.16 9.87
C THR A 202 19.04 -0.71 9.93
N MET A 203 19.75 0.16 10.67
CA MET A 203 19.42 1.59 10.79
C MET A 203 19.76 2.39 9.52
N PHE A 204 20.81 2.03 8.75
CA PHE A 204 21.40 2.96 7.78
C PHE A 204 21.62 2.54 6.29
N ASN A 205 21.34 1.32 5.76
CA ASN A 205 21.40 1.14 4.27
C ASN A 205 20.57 0.01 3.56
N VAL A 206 20.80 -0.13 2.23
CA VAL A 206 19.90 -0.32 1.03
C VAL A 206 19.75 -1.79 0.55
N CYS A 207 18.57 -2.29 0.10
CA CYS A 207 18.14 -2.39 -1.33
C CYS A 207 16.63 -2.68 -1.51
N GLY A 208 16.11 -2.40 -2.74
CA GLY A 208 15.06 -3.10 -3.52
C GLY A 208 13.61 -3.28 -3.03
N ASP A 209 12.67 -2.83 -3.87
CA ASP A 209 11.25 -3.22 -4.08
C ASP A 209 10.16 -3.06 -2.99
N GLY A 210 9.00 -2.55 -3.44
CA GLY A 210 7.69 -3.11 -3.08
C GLY A 210 6.75 -2.27 -2.21
N GLY A 211 5.77 -1.65 -2.88
CA GLY A 211 4.34 -1.60 -2.52
C GLY A 211 3.89 -1.31 -1.08
N ALA A 212 3.23 -0.17 -0.89
CA ALA A 212 2.46 0.14 0.32
C ALA A 212 0.95 -0.02 0.06
N SER A 213 0.29 -0.84 0.88
CA SER A 213 -1.17 -1.07 0.93
C SER A 213 -1.87 0.00 1.75
N HIS A 214 -3.10 0.38 1.40
CA HIS A 214 -3.93 1.30 2.20
C HIS A 214 -5.31 0.73 2.51
N GLY A 215 -5.56 0.47 3.79
CA GLY A 215 -6.90 0.20 4.34
C GLY A 215 -7.59 1.49 4.81
N SER A 216 -8.91 1.56 4.64
CA SER A 216 -9.73 2.70 5.08
C SER A 216 -9.91 2.71 6.61
N GLN A 217 -9.75 3.87 7.25
CA GLN A 217 -10.04 4.07 8.68
C GLN A 217 -10.92 5.32 8.88
N ARG A 218 -11.97 5.18 9.70
CA ARG A 218 -12.87 6.27 10.12
C ARG A 218 -12.09 7.36 10.87
N GLN A 219 -12.37 8.63 10.55
CA GLN A 219 -11.72 9.79 11.16
C GLN A 219 -12.44 10.23 12.43
N TYR A 220 -11.64 10.54 13.46
CA TYR A 220 -12.04 11.28 14.66
C TYR A 220 -11.09 12.48 14.80
N ASN A 221 -11.63 13.65 15.12
CA ASN A 221 -10.81 14.78 15.55
C ASN A 221 -10.47 14.55 17.02
N ALA A 222 -9.19 14.31 17.32
CA ALA A 222 -8.71 14.13 18.68
C ALA A 222 -7.71 15.25 19.00
N SER A 223 -8.00 16.02 20.04
CA SER A 223 -7.02 16.91 20.66
C SER A 223 -6.28 16.12 21.73
N PHE A 224 -4.94 16.21 21.75
CA PHE A 224 -4.12 15.53 22.74
C PHE A 224 -3.25 16.57 23.43
N MET A 225 -3.47 16.76 24.74
CA MET A 225 -2.71 17.69 25.57
C MET A 225 -1.95 16.88 26.64
N PRO A 226 -0.74 16.38 26.36
CA PRO A 226 0.01 15.54 27.30
C PRO A 226 0.20 16.19 28.67
N MET A 227 0.42 17.51 28.70
CA MET A 227 0.64 18.27 29.93
C MET A 227 -0.59 18.23 30.86
N GLU A 228 -1.79 18.39 30.32
CA GLU A 228 -3.05 18.29 31.07
C GLU A 228 -3.37 16.83 31.40
N LEU A 229 -3.18 15.92 30.45
CA LEU A 229 -3.43 14.50 30.63
C LEU A 229 -2.59 13.88 31.76
N HIS A 230 -1.31 14.26 31.88
CA HIS A 230 -0.41 13.78 32.94
C HIS A 230 -0.64 14.51 34.28
N GLN A 231 -1.63 15.40 34.34
CA GLN A 231 -2.02 16.16 35.52
C GLN A 231 -3.52 16.04 35.82
N ASP A 232 -4.23 15.19 35.07
CA ASP A 232 -5.62 14.88 35.30
C ASP A 232 -5.80 14.34 36.74
N PRO A 233 -6.54 15.04 37.63
CA PRO A 233 -6.74 14.61 39.01
C PRO A 233 -7.41 13.24 39.14
N GLU A 234 -8.22 12.82 38.15
CA GLU A 234 -8.84 11.49 38.15
C GLU A 234 -7.79 10.39 38.00
N SER A 235 -6.81 10.59 37.13
CA SER A 235 -5.71 9.67 36.89
C SER A 235 -4.55 9.83 37.89
N PHE A 236 -4.35 11.03 38.42
CA PHE A 236 -3.24 11.44 39.28
C PHE A 236 -3.72 12.30 40.45
N PRO A 237 -4.13 11.70 41.58
CA PRO A 237 -4.46 12.43 42.79
C PRO A 237 -3.29 13.33 43.23
N GLU A 238 -3.61 14.54 43.68
CA GLU A 238 -2.66 15.61 44.00
C GLU A 238 -1.60 15.81 42.88
N PRO A 239 -2.01 16.22 41.66
CA PRO A 239 -1.13 16.21 40.48
C PRO A 239 0.02 17.23 40.55
N GLU A 240 -0.13 18.28 41.37
CA GLU A 240 0.88 19.32 41.61
C GLU A 240 1.95 18.89 42.65
N LYS A 241 1.71 17.80 43.39
CA LYS A 241 2.65 17.29 44.38
C LYS A 241 3.67 16.36 43.72
N PHE A 242 4.96 16.63 43.94
CA PHE A 242 6.03 15.73 43.55
C PHE A 242 5.95 14.43 44.39
N ASN A 243 5.33 13.41 43.81
CA ASN A 243 5.19 12.08 44.41
C ASN A 243 5.68 11.04 43.39
N PRO A 244 6.90 10.49 43.53
CA PRO A 244 7.43 9.47 42.63
C PRO A 244 6.79 8.10 42.84
N GLU A 245 6.24 7.81 44.03
CA GLU A 245 5.67 6.51 44.39
C GLU A 245 4.43 6.17 43.56
N ARG A 246 3.78 7.17 42.94
CA ARG A 246 2.64 6.97 42.03
C ARG A 246 2.97 6.11 40.80
N PHE A 247 4.26 5.95 40.48
CA PHE A 247 4.74 5.13 39.37
C PHE A 247 5.24 3.75 39.79
N PHE A 248 5.12 3.39 41.08
CA PHE A 248 5.35 2.02 41.53
C PHE A 248 4.30 1.08 40.93
N ALA A 249 4.64 -0.21 40.80
CA ALA A 249 3.82 -1.18 40.11
C ALA A 249 2.43 -1.33 40.77
N GLU A 250 2.41 -1.28 42.10
CA GLU A 250 1.23 -1.38 42.96
C GLU A 250 0.32 -0.16 42.77
N ASN A 251 0.91 1.04 42.72
CA ASN A 251 0.19 2.31 42.60
C ASN A 251 -0.21 2.67 41.16
N SER A 252 0.35 1.96 40.18
CA SER A 252 0.02 2.10 38.76
C SER A 252 -0.98 1.03 38.27
N ALA A 253 -1.24 0.00 39.10
CA ALA A 253 -2.20 -1.04 38.80
C ALA A 253 -3.61 -0.45 38.66
N GLY A 254 -4.31 -0.78 37.58
CA GLY A 254 -5.64 -0.25 37.28
C GLY A 254 -5.68 1.15 36.65
N ARG A 255 -4.55 1.88 36.57
CA ARG A 255 -4.49 3.16 35.85
C ARG A 255 -4.64 2.91 34.35
N HIS A 256 -5.49 3.69 33.69
CA HIS A 256 -5.72 3.54 32.26
C HIS A 256 -4.40 3.74 31.48
N PRO A 257 -4.06 2.86 30.51
CA PRO A 257 -2.76 2.89 29.84
C PRO A 257 -2.42 4.21 29.11
N TYR A 258 -3.45 5.00 28.80
CA TYR A 258 -3.33 6.30 28.12
C TYR A 258 -3.28 7.49 29.08
N SER A 259 -3.40 7.30 30.39
CA SER A 259 -3.22 8.39 31.36
C SER A 259 -1.75 8.86 31.43
N TYR A 260 -0.79 8.05 30.99
CA TYR A 260 0.63 8.42 30.93
C TYR A 260 1.27 8.11 29.56
N VAL A 261 1.57 9.17 28.82
CA VAL A 261 2.07 9.13 27.44
C VAL A 261 3.30 10.05 27.29
N PRO A 262 4.46 9.62 27.82
CA PRO A 262 5.72 10.38 27.72
C PRO A 262 6.37 10.32 26.32
N PHE A 263 5.95 9.36 25.49
CA PHE A 263 6.36 9.20 24.09
C PHE A 263 5.13 8.87 23.25
N SER A 264 5.18 9.16 21.95
CA SER A 264 4.09 8.87 21.02
C SER A 264 3.67 7.39 21.05
N CYS A 265 2.37 7.14 20.91
CA CYS A 265 1.77 5.81 20.95
C CYS A 265 0.99 5.50 19.66
N GLN A 266 1.08 4.26 19.18
CA GLN A 266 0.30 3.76 18.03
C GLN A 266 -0.79 2.78 18.49
N TYR A 267 -1.92 2.80 17.75
CA TYR A 267 -3.01 1.82 17.88
C TYR A 267 -2.87 0.74 16.81
N SER A 268 -2.65 -0.51 17.21
CA SER A 268 -2.67 -1.66 16.30
C SER A 268 -4.04 -2.32 16.34
N ARG A 269 -4.86 -2.09 15.30
CA ARG A 269 -6.15 -2.78 15.15
C ARG A 269 -5.88 -4.14 14.51
N LYS A 270 -6.01 -5.24 15.26
CA LYS A 270 -6.11 -6.56 14.65
C LYS A 270 -7.48 -6.68 13.98
N GLU A 271 -7.49 -6.82 12.67
CA GLU A 271 -8.70 -7.15 11.91
C GLU A 271 -9.33 -8.44 12.45
N GLY A 272 -10.61 -8.37 12.81
CA GLY A 272 -11.45 -9.55 13.09
C GLY A 272 -11.63 -10.01 14.54
N ARG A 273 -11.08 -9.34 15.57
CA ARG A 273 -11.46 -9.61 16.98
C ARG A 273 -11.62 -8.32 17.78
N ARG A 274 -12.73 -8.21 18.54
CA ARG A 274 -12.89 -7.27 19.67
C ARG A 274 -11.92 -7.67 20.79
N GLN A 275 -10.63 -7.51 20.59
CA GLN A 275 -9.62 -7.56 21.65
C GLN A 275 -8.89 -6.23 21.67
N GLU A 276 -8.68 -5.72 22.89
CA GLU A 276 -7.94 -4.50 23.21
C GLU A 276 -6.68 -4.38 22.35
N GLY A 277 -6.56 -3.27 21.61
CA GLY A 277 -5.42 -2.98 20.78
C GLY A 277 -4.13 -2.97 21.60
N LYS A 278 -3.08 -3.66 21.13
CA LYS A 278 -1.77 -3.67 21.80
C LYS A 278 -1.10 -2.32 21.57
N ARG A 279 -0.61 -1.67 22.64
CA ARG A 279 0.16 -0.41 22.59
C ARG A 279 1.44 -0.65 21.79
N GLU A 280 1.55 -0.05 20.61
CA GLU A 280 2.80 -0.04 19.84
C GLU A 280 3.56 1.24 20.19
N THR A 281 4.59 1.11 21.05
CA THR A 281 5.41 2.24 21.55
C THR A 281 6.65 2.50 20.70
N VAL A 282 7.32 3.63 20.87
CA VAL A 282 8.65 3.87 20.27
C VAL A 282 9.64 2.80 20.76
N ILE A 283 10.39 2.17 19.84
CA ILE A 283 11.33 1.08 20.18
C ILE A 283 12.37 1.55 21.21
N GLY A 284 12.89 2.76 21.03
CA GLY A 284 13.89 3.37 21.93
C GLY A 284 13.32 4.00 23.22
N GLN A 285 12.01 3.91 23.49
CA GLN A 285 11.41 4.55 24.67
C GLN A 285 12.08 4.11 25.98
N LYS A 286 12.37 2.83 26.12
CA LYS A 286 12.98 2.29 27.34
C LYS A 286 14.43 2.77 27.52
N PHE A 287 15.19 2.81 26.43
CA PHE A 287 16.54 3.36 26.41
C PHE A 287 16.53 4.82 26.87
N ALA A 288 15.69 5.65 26.26
CA ALA A 288 15.57 7.07 26.58
C ALA A 288 15.18 7.30 28.05
N LEU A 289 14.20 6.55 28.58
CA LEU A 289 13.80 6.65 29.99
C LEU A 289 14.92 6.24 30.96
N MET A 290 15.77 5.28 30.60
CA MET A 290 16.91 4.87 31.43
C MET A 290 18.05 5.87 31.38
N GLU A 291 18.37 6.37 30.19
CA GLU A 291 19.33 7.45 29.97
C GLU A 291 18.92 8.68 30.80
N GLU A 292 17.70 9.16 30.61
CA GLU A 292 17.16 10.35 31.27
C GLU A 292 17.23 10.22 32.80
N LYS A 293 16.75 9.11 33.37
CA LYS A 293 16.80 8.87 34.82
C LYS A 293 18.23 8.90 35.34
N THR A 294 19.18 8.31 34.61
CA THR A 294 20.59 8.27 35.02
C THR A 294 21.22 9.66 34.99
N VAL A 295 21.00 10.40 33.92
CA VAL A 295 21.50 11.78 33.74
C VAL A 295 20.89 12.70 34.81
N LEU A 296 19.58 12.67 34.99
CA LEU A 296 18.88 13.49 35.99
C LEU A 296 19.32 13.14 37.42
N ALA A 297 19.44 11.86 37.75
CA ALA A 297 19.94 11.45 39.06
C ALA A 297 21.35 12.00 39.32
N ASN A 298 22.23 12.00 38.32
CA ASN A 298 23.57 12.54 38.47
C ASN A 298 23.61 14.07 38.64
N ILE A 299 22.72 14.80 37.98
CA ILE A 299 22.55 16.25 38.13
C ILE A 299 21.95 16.56 39.51
N LEU A 300 20.80 15.98 39.85
CA LEU A 300 20.06 16.29 41.09
C LEU A 300 20.81 15.91 42.37
N ARG A 301 21.76 14.95 42.30
CA ARG A 301 22.64 14.62 43.43
C ARG A 301 23.72 15.67 43.70
N ARG A 302 24.00 16.56 42.75
CA ARG A 302 25.14 17.50 42.80
C ARG A 302 24.74 18.96 42.67
N PHE A 303 23.54 19.24 42.17
CA PHE A 303 23.02 20.59 41.96
C PHE A 303 21.63 20.73 42.56
N HIS A 304 21.34 21.93 43.09
CA HIS A 304 20.00 22.35 43.43
C HIS A 304 19.41 23.12 42.25
N VAL A 305 18.34 22.61 41.65
CA VAL A 305 17.75 23.19 40.43
C VAL A 305 16.48 23.95 40.78
N ILE A 306 16.44 25.24 40.43
CA ILE A 306 15.27 26.11 40.65
C ILE A 306 14.81 26.67 39.30
N SER A 307 13.50 26.72 39.07
CA SER A 307 12.93 27.40 37.91
C SER A 307 12.91 28.90 38.19
N LEU A 308 13.54 29.70 37.32
CA LEU A 308 13.48 31.16 37.43
C LEU A 308 12.10 31.71 37.01
N ASP A 309 11.44 31.03 36.08
CA ASP A 309 10.10 31.38 35.63
C ASP A 309 9.02 30.56 36.35
N PRO A 310 7.94 31.21 36.82
CA PRO A 310 6.75 30.53 37.28
C PRO A 310 5.97 29.94 36.10
N ARG A 311 5.12 28.94 36.39
CA ARG A 311 4.46 28.09 35.39
C ARG A 311 3.61 28.90 34.39
N ASP A 312 2.98 29.97 34.83
CA ASP A 312 2.17 30.89 34.03
C ASP A 312 2.98 31.67 32.98
N ARG A 313 4.30 31.76 33.13
CA ARG A 313 5.21 32.35 32.13
C ARG A 313 5.74 31.35 31.11
N VAL A 314 5.44 30.06 31.26
CA VAL A 314 5.83 29.03 30.31
C VAL A 314 4.88 29.08 29.11
N LEU A 315 5.36 29.61 27.98
CA LEU A 315 4.58 29.66 26.75
C LEU A 315 4.41 28.25 26.16
N VAL A 316 3.20 27.70 26.29
CA VAL A 316 2.82 26.46 25.60
C VAL A 316 2.62 26.78 24.13
N GLN A 317 3.37 26.11 23.25
CA GLN A 317 3.21 26.26 21.79
C GLN A 317 2.20 25.22 21.28
N PRO A 318 0.94 25.62 20.98
CA PRO A 318 -0.02 24.69 20.40
C PRO A 318 0.41 24.34 18.97
N ASN A 319 0.48 23.04 18.69
CA ASN A 319 0.76 22.53 17.34
C ASN A 319 -0.50 21.87 16.79
N LEU A 320 -1.11 22.50 15.79
CA LEU A 320 -2.20 21.89 15.04
C LEU A 320 -1.61 21.11 13.87
N THR A 321 -1.66 19.77 13.94
CA THR A 321 -1.38 18.93 12.77
C THR A 321 -2.70 18.65 12.07
N THR A 322 -3.03 19.46 11.07
CA THR A 322 -4.11 19.11 10.14
C THR A 322 -3.59 18.00 9.23
N LYS A 323 -4.34 16.90 9.11
CA LYS A 323 -4.16 16.02 7.95
C LYS A 323 -4.65 16.87 6.78
N ASN A 324 -3.76 17.27 5.86
CA ASN A 324 -4.21 17.95 4.65
C ASN A 324 -5.30 17.08 4.04
N ASN A 325 -6.50 17.66 3.99
CA ASN A 325 -7.61 17.14 3.23
C ASN A 325 -7.09 16.79 1.85
N HIS A 326 -7.39 15.55 1.44
CA HIS A 326 -7.55 15.10 0.07
C HIS A 326 -6.80 15.95 -0.96
N ASP A 327 -5.70 15.45 -1.53
CA ASP A 327 -5.17 15.98 -2.79
C ASP A 327 -6.30 15.84 -3.84
N ILE A 328 -7.20 16.83 -3.88
CA ILE A 328 -8.28 16.91 -4.85
C ILE A 328 -7.56 17.08 -6.18
N ASP A 329 -7.67 16.08 -7.06
CA ASP A 329 -7.05 16.16 -8.38
C ASP A 329 -7.62 17.40 -9.09
N ALA A 330 -6.76 18.38 -9.35
CA ALA A 330 -7.11 19.62 -10.03
C ALA A 330 -7.61 19.35 -11.45
N ASN A 331 -7.22 18.22 -12.07
CA ASN A 331 -7.73 17.80 -13.38
C ASN A 331 -9.15 17.22 -13.30
N GLY A 332 -9.65 16.91 -12.10
CA GLY A 332 -10.96 16.33 -11.85
C GLY A 332 -10.99 14.81 -11.95
N TYR A 333 -12.21 14.27 -11.94
CA TYR A 333 -12.47 12.84 -11.76
C TYR A 333 -13.35 12.29 -12.88
N ILE A 334 -13.24 10.98 -13.12
CA ILE A 334 -14.15 10.22 -13.99
C ILE A 334 -14.86 9.18 -13.15
N LEU A 335 -16.19 9.21 -13.22
CA LEU A 335 -17.08 8.23 -12.61
C LEU A 335 -17.90 7.59 -13.73
N TYR A 336 -18.13 6.29 -13.66
CA TYR A 336 -19.02 5.60 -14.59
C TYR A 336 -19.70 4.41 -13.91
N CYS A 337 -20.81 3.97 -14.48
CA CYS A 337 -21.44 2.71 -14.10
C CYS A 337 -21.03 1.59 -15.07
N PRO A 338 -20.53 0.43 -14.60
CA PRO A 338 -20.37 -0.77 -15.40
C PRO A 338 -21.74 -1.47 -15.61
N CYS A 339 -22.69 -0.73 -16.19
CA CYS A 339 -24.11 -1.10 -16.24
C CYS A 339 -24.48 -2.08 -17.37
N MET A 340 -23.51 -2.62 -18.13
CA MET A 340 -23.76 -3.48 -19.28
C MET A 340 -23.16 -4.88 -19.07
N GLY A 341 -24.01 -5.89 -19.11
CA GLY A 341 -23.64 -7.30 -19.02
C GLY A 341 -23.22 -7.77 -17.62
N ARG A 342 -22.62 -8.96 -17.57
CA ARG A 342 -22.07 -9.56 -16.34
C ARG A 342 -20.57 -9.24 -16.21
N PHE A 343 -19.91 -9.83 -15.22
CA PHE A 343 -18.50 -9.59 -14.89
C PHE A 343 -17.55 -9.47 -16.09
N GLY A 344 -17.60 -10.39 -17.06
CA GLY A 344 -16.73 -10.35 -18.24
C GLY A 344 -16.85 -9.06 -19.05
N ASN A 345 -18.09 -8.62 -19.34
CA ASN A 345 -18.34 -7.35 -20.04
C ASN A 345 -17.92 -6.14 -19.20
N GLN A 346 -18.19 -6.18 -17.89
CA GLN A 346 -17.81 -5.11 -16.98
C GLN A 346 -16.28 -4.94 -16.91
N ALA A 347 -15.54 -6.05 -16.89
CA ALA A 347 -14.08 -6.04 -16.90
C ALA A 347 -13.52 -5.52 -18.24
N ASP A 348 -14.12 -5.87 -19.37
CA ASP A 348 -13.76 -5.32 -20.68
C ASP A 348 -13.98 -3.80 -20.71
N HIS A 349 -15.13 -3.32 -20.24
CA HIS A 349 -15.43 -1.89 -20.17
C HIS A 349 -14.50 -1.15 -19.20
N PHE A 350 -14.12 -1.78 -18.09
CA PHE A 350 -13.19 -1.21 -17.12
C PHE A 350 -11.82 -0.92 -17.74
N LEU A 351 -11.27 -1.83 -18.56
CA LEU A 351 -10.01 -1.58 -19.25
C LEU A 351 -10.10 -0.37 -20.19
N GLY A 352 -11.24 -0.22 -20.88
CA GLY A 352 -11.55 0.96 -21.69
C GLY A 352 -11.61 2.25 -20.86
N ALA A 353 -12.36 2.23 -19.76
CA ALA A 353 -12.50 3.37 -18.86
C ALA A 353 -11.16 3.80 -18.22
N LEU A 354 -10.30 2.84 -17.87
CA LEU A 354 -8.97 3.10 -17.33
C LEU A 354 -8.05 3.76 -18.36
N ALA A 355 -8.07 3.28 -19.61
CA ALA A 355 -7.33 3.90 -20.70
C ALA A 355 -7.85 5.31 -21.01
N PHE A 356 -9.17 5.50 -20.99
CA PHE A 356 -9.82 6.80 -21.20
C PHE A 356 -9.46 7.81 -20.10
N ALA A 357 -9.51 7.41 -18.84
CA ALA A 357 -9.12 8.25 -17.71
C ALA A 357 -7.64 8.65 -17.75
N HIS A 358 -6.77 7.71 -18.17
CA HIS A 358 -5.36 7.99 -18.41
C HIS A 358 -5.18 9.01 -19.54
N ALA A 359 -5.89 8.85 -20.67
CA ALA A 359 -5.81 9.76 -21.81
C ALA A 359 -6.27 11.19 -21.46
N LEU A 360 -7.34 11.32 -20.66
CA LEU A 360 -7.83 12.62 -20.18
C LEU A 360 -7.05 13.20 -19.01
N ASN A 361 -6.08 12.45 -18.47
CA ASN A 361 -5.33 12.80 -17.27
C ASN A 361 -6.25 13.17 -16.09
N ARG A 362 -7.33 12.41 -15.87
CA ARG A 362 -8.27 12.59 -14.75
C ARG A 362 -8.27 11.37 -13.85
N THR A 363 -8.41 11.56 -12.54
CA THR A 363 -8.43 10.43 -11.60
C THR A 363 -9.69 9.57 -11.83
N LEU A 364 -9.53 8.26 -12.02
CA LEU A 364 -10.66 7.34 -12.17
C LEU A 364 -11.18 6.91 -10.79
N ALA A 365 -12.48 7.10 -10.55
CA ALA A 365 -13.18 6.45 -9.46
C ALA A 365 -13.52 5.01 -9.87
N LEU A 366 -12.84 4.04 -9.27
CA LEU A 366 -13.03 2.61 -9.52
C LEU A 366 -14.46 2.22 -9.13
N PRO A 367 -15.31 1.80 -10.08
CA PRO A 367 -16.69 1.48 -9.77
C PRO A 367 -16.80 0.15 -9.01
N PRO A 368 -17.83 -0.02 -8.18
CA PRO A 368 -18.18 -1.35 -7.70
C PRO A 368 -18.64 -2.22 -8.87
N TRP A 369 -18.37 -3.52 -8.78
CA TRP A 369 -18.87 -4.55 -9.68
C TRP A 369 -20.37 -4.76 -9.48
N VAL A 370 -21.09 -5.03 -10.56
CA VAL A 370 -22.54 -5.26 -10.51
C VAL A 370 -22.80 -6.76 -10.60
N GLU A 371 -23.36 -7.32 -9.53
CA GLU A 371 -23.77 -8.72 -9.48
C GLU A 371 -25.29 -8.88 -9.50
N TYR A 372 -25.73 -9.90 -10.23
CA TYR A 372 -27.13 -10.31 -10.28
C TYR A 372 -27.30 -11.61 -9.48
N LYS A 373 -27.92 -11.51 -8.31
CA LYS A 373 -28.18 -12.68 -7.47
C LYS A 373 -29.50 -13.35 -7.86
N PRO A 374 -29.55 -14.68 -8.02
CA PRO A 374 -30.80 -15.40 -8.24
C PRO A 374 -31.83 -15.05 -7.15
N GLY A 375 -33.09 -14.88 -7.54
CA GLY A 375 -34.18 -14.52 -6.62
C GLY A 375 -34.19 -13.07 -6.13
N HIS A 376 -33.23 -12.23 -6.52
CA HIS A 376 -33.21 -10.81 -6.17
C HIS A 376 -33.61 -9.95 -7.37
N SER A 377 -34.53 -9.01 -7.18
CA SER A 377 -35.00 -8.10 -8.24
C SER A 377 -34.04 -6.94 -8.51
N ARG A 378 -33.14 -6.63 -7.57
CA ARG A 378 -32.14 -5.57 -7.65
C ARG A 378 -30.73 -6.15 -7.77
N SER A 379 -29.90 -5.50 -8.56
CA SER A 379 -28.47 -5.81 -8.62
C SER A 379 -27.77 -5.42 -7.32
N VAL A 380 -26.64 -6.06 -7.04
CA VAL A 380 -25.81 -5.83 -5.86
C VAL A 380 -24.48 -5.25 -6.28
N GLN A 381 -24.07 -4.16 -5.64
CA GLN A 381 -22.83 -3.45 -5.90
C GLN A 381 -21.73 -3.98 -4.98
N ILE A 382 -20.73 -4.64 -5.55
CA ILE A 382 -19.59 -5.22 -4.84
C ILE A 382 -18.39 -4.28 -4.98
N PRO A 383 -17.81 -3.78 -3.87
CA PRO A 383 -16.65 -2.89 -3.93
C PRO A 383 -15.53 -3.45 -4.80
N PHE A 384 -14.88 -2.57 -5.58
CA PHE A 384 -13.84 -2.96 -6.52
C PHE A 384 -12.73 -3.81 -5.87
N ASP A 385 -12.32 -3.38 -4.68
CA ASP A 385 -11.25 -3.95 -3.87
C ASP A 385 -11.57 -5.32 -3.25
N THR A 386 -12.82 -5.78 -3.37
CA THR A 386 -13.21 -7.15 -3.01
C THR A 386 -12.50 -8.18 -3.91
N TYR A 387 -12.42 -7.90 -5.22
CA TYR A 387 -11.87 -8.84 -6.20
C TYR A 387 -10.46 -8.48 -6.66
N PHE A 388 -10.10 -7.20 -6.66
CA PHE A 388 -8.83 -6.74 -7.22
C PHE A 388 -8.08 -5.81 -6.27
N LYS A 389 -6.75 -5.87 -6.30
CA LYS A 389 -5.91 -4.90 -5.60
C LYS A 389 -5.95 -3.56 -6.32
N VAL A 390 -6.01 -2.47 -5.56
CA VAL A 390 -6.05 -1.10 -6.10
C VAL A 390 -4.63 -0.60 -6.40
N GLU A 391 -3.64 -1.02 -5.61
CA GLU A 391 -2.27 -0.54 -5.68
C GLU A 391 -1.59 -0.77 -7.04
N PRO A 392 -1.73 -1.94 -7.69
CA PRO A 392 -1.12 -2.16 -9.01
C PRO A 392 -1.71 -1.25 -10.10
N LEU A 393 -2.99 -0.87 -9.98
CA LEU A 393 -3.63 0.09 -10.89
C LEU A 393 -3.08 1.50 -10.69
N GLN A 394 -2.76 1.88 -9.45
CA GLN A 394 -2.16 3.18 -9.12
C GLN A 394 -0.77 3.37 -9.73
N GLN A 395 -0.07 2.28 -10.07
CA GLN A 395 1.21 2.35 -10.80
C GLN A 395 1.03 2.75 -12.26
N TYR A 396 -0.15 2.49 -12.83
CA TYR A 396 -0.48 2.83 -14.21
C TYR A 396 -1.13 4.21 -14.33
N HIS A 397 -2.12 4.50 -13.49
CA HIS A 397 -2.85 5.76 -13.51
C HIS A 397 -3.43 6.11 -12.14
N ARG A 398 -3.78 7.38 -11.94
CA ARG A 398 -4.41 7.82 -10.69
C ARG A 398 -5.81 7.22 -10.56
N VAL A 399 -5.99 6.38 -9.55
CA VAL A 399 -7.27 5.72 -9.26
C VAL A 399 -7.58 5.74 -7.76
N ILE A 400 -8.87 5.83 -7.43
CA ILE A 400 -9.42 5.75 -6.07
C ILE A 400 -10.73 4.94 -6.10
N THR A 401 -11.12 4.29 -5.00
CA THR A 401 -12.41 3.58 -4.93
C THR A 401 -13.61 4.53 -4.97
N MET A 402 -14.70 4.14 -5.63
CA MET A 402 -15.94 4.92 -5.67
C MET A 402 -16.47 5.24 -4.26
N GLU A 403 -16.40 4.29 -3.33
CA GLU A 403 -16.81 4.44 -1.94
C GLU A 403 -16.04 5.59 -1.27
N TYR A 404 -14.72 5.62 -1.44
CA TYR A 404 -13.87 6.68 -0.93
C TYR A 404 -14.18 8.03 -1.58
N PHE A 405 -14.35 8.07 -2.91
CA PHE A 405 -14.72 9.29 -3.62
C PHE A 405 -16.04 9.86 -3.10
N MET A 406 -17.08 9.03 -3.01
CA MET A 406 -18.42 9.45 -2.59
C MET A 406 -18.48 9.89 -1.12
N GLN A 407 -17.69 9.27 -0.24
CA GLN A 407 -17.65 9.63 1.18
C GLN A 407 -16.83 10.89 1.47
N ASN A 408 -15.71 11.09 0.77
CA ASN A 408 -14.70 12.07 1.19
C ASN A 408 -14.49 13.23 0.20
N ILE A 409 -14.79 13.03 -1.09
CA ILE A 409 -14.47 14.01 -2.15
C ILE A 409 -15.75 14.60 -2.74
N ALA A 410 -16.75 13.76 -3.06
CA ALA A 410 -18.00 14.19 -3.65
C ALA A 410 -18.72 15.28 -2.83
N PRO A 411 -18.79 15.26 -1.49
CA PRO A 411 -19.45 16.32 -0.72
C PRO A 411 -18.80 17.70 -0.91
N ILE A 412 -17.52 17.74 -1.30
CA ILE A 412 -16.73 18.98 -1.44
C ILE A 412 -16.84 19.51 -2.87
N ILE A 413 -16.58 18.68 -3.88
CA ILE A 413 -16.45 19.13 -5.27
C ILE A 413 -17.63 18.75 -6.17
N TRP A 414 -18.47 17.80 -5.74
CA TRP A 414 -19.63 17.29 -6.50
C TRP A 414 -20.87 17.13 -5.59
N PRO A 415 -21.30 18.22 -4.93
CA PRO A 415 -22.40 18.20 -3.97
C PRO A 415 -23.74 17.91 -4.65
N LYS A 416 -24.72 17.47 -3.86
CA LYS A 416 -26.12 17.30 -4.32
C LYS A 416 -26.65 18.63 -4.89
N GLY A 417 -27.45 18.59 -5.96
CA GLY A 417 -27.97 19.79 -6.64
C GLY A 417 -27.03 20.35 -7.73
N LYS A 418 -25.84 19.79 -7.91
CA LYS A 418 -24.87 20.18 -8.96
C LYS A 418 -24.35 18.98 -9.77
N ARG A 419 -25.02 17.84 -9.70
CA ARG A 419 -24.54 16.57 -10.27
C ARG A 419 -24.99 16.43 -11.71
N LYS A 420 -24.08 16.71 -12.65
CA LYS A 420 -24.33 16.50 -14.09
C LYS A 420 -24.05 15.05 -14.50
N VAL A 421 -24.86 14.51 -15.41
CA VAL A 421 -24.62 13.22 -16.08
C VAL A 421 -24.27 13.43 -17.55
N PHE A 422 -23.33 12.64 -18.04
CA PHE A 422 -22.89 12.69 -19.43
C PHE A 422 -23.41 11.48 -20.20
N CYS A 423 -23.97 11.72 -21.39
CA CYS A 423 -24.34 10.66 -22.32
C CYS A 423 -24.19 11.15 -23.77
N TYR A 424 -24.19 10.22 -24.72
CA TYR A 424 -23.97 10.56 -26.13
C TYR A 424 -25.06 11.50 -26.67
N MET A 425 -26.31 11.12 -26.45
CA MET A 425 -27.52 11.85 -26.84
C MET A 425 -28.65 11.55 -25.86
N ALA A 426 -29.74 12.32 -25.94
CA ALA A 426 -30.92 12.10 -25.11
C ALA A 426 -31.57 10.74 -25.42
N ARG A 427 -32.16 10.10 -24.40
CA ARG A 427 -32.71 8.74 -24.49
C ARG A 427 -34.21 8.71 -24.18
N GLY A 428 -34.91 7.72 -24.75
CA GLY A 428 -36.31 7.43 -24.42
C GLY A 428 -37.32 8.51 -24.83
N GLY A 429 -37.01 9.32 -25.86
CA GLY A 429 -37.88 10.43 -26.29
C GLY A 429 -37.94 11.61 -25.33
N SER A 430 -37.02 11.67 -24.36
CA SER A 430 -36.86 12.79 -23.41
C SER A 430 -35.66 13.66 -23.79
N ASP A 431 -35.53 14.83 -23.16
CA ASP A 431 -34.35 15.71 -23.24
C ASP A 431 -33.27 15.34 -22.19
N HIS A 432 -33.29 14.11 -21.68
CA HIS A 432 -32.41 13.64 -20.60
C HIS A 432 -31.66 12.35 -20.94
N CYS A 433 -30.57 12.10 -20.20
CA CYS A 433 -29.78 10.88 -20.32
C CYS A 433 -30.46 9.63 -19.74
N ASN A 434 -31.46 9.81 -18.86
CA ASN A 434 -32.17 8.72 -18.17
C ASN A 434 -31.22 7.70 -17.50
N ALA A 435 -30.17 8.21 -16.85
CA ALA A 435 -29.07 7.40 -16.34
C ALA A 435 -29.39 6.51 -15.14
N LYS A 436 -30.62 6.56 -14.63
CA LYS A 436 -31.15 5.73 -13.55
C LYS A 436 -32.27 4.80 -13.99
N ASP A 437 -32.65 4.80 -15.27
CA ASP A 437 -33.79 4.04 -15.74
C ASP A 437 -33.42 2.55 -15.89
N GLY A 438 -34.14 1.70 -15.16
CA GLY A 438 -33.97 0.25 -15.17
C GLY A 438 -32.88 -0.28 -14.24
N ASN A 439 -32.64 -1.59 -14.33
CA ASN A 439 -31.63 -2.33 -13.56
C ASN A 439 -30.50 -2.74 -14.52
N PRO A 440 -29.22 -2.40 -14.25
CA PRO A 440 -28.64 -1.96 -12.97
C PRO A 440 -28.48 -0.46 -12.76
N PHE A 441 -28.94 0.38 -13.69
CA PHE A 441 -28.75 1.82 -13.68
C PHE A 441 -29.20 2.50 -12.39
N GLY A 442 -30.47 2.35 -12.01
CA GLY A 442 -31.02 2.94 -10.79
C GLY A 442 -30.32 2.44 -9.53
N PRO A 443 -30.34 1.12 -9.24
CA PRO A 443 -29.71 0.54 -8.06
C PRO A 443 -28.23 0.91 -7.88
N PHE A 444 -27.46 1.01 -8.96
CA PHE A 444 -26.06 1.39 -8.91
C PHE A 444 -25.87 2.80 -8.34
N TRP A 445 -26.60 3.80 -8.87
CA TRP A 445 -26.48 5.18 -8.41
C TRP A 445 -27.17 5.41 -7.07
N ASP A 446 -28.24 4.66 -6.77
CA ASP A 446 -28.92 4.68 -5.48
C ASP A 446 -28.01 4.22 -4.33
N THR A 447 -27.08 3.27 -4.59
CA THR A 447 -26.09 2.81 -3.61
C THR A 447 -25.25 3.94 -3.04
N PHE A 448 -25.02 5.00 -3.83
CA PHE A 448 -24.23 6.17 -3.45
C PHE A 448 -25.07 7.43 -3.23
N ASP A 449 -26.40 7.29 -3.16
CA ASP A 449 -27.33 8.40 -3.00
C ASP A 449 -27.10 9.50 -4.07
N VAL A 450 -26.99 9.04 -5.34
CA VAL A 450 -26.78 9.89 -6.51
C VAL A 450 -28.10 10.07 -7.28
N ASN A 451 -28.50 11.33 -7.38
CA ASN A 451 -29.46 11.84 -8.35
C ASN A 451 -28.74 12.86 -9.23
N PHE A 452 -29.12 12.92 -10.50
CA PHE A 452 -28.54 13.82 -11.48
C PHE A 452 -29.47 15.01 -11.72
N ASP A 453 -28.90 16.20 -11.67
CA ASP A 453 -29.61 17.48 -11.77
C ASP A 453 -29.63 18.00 -13.22
N GLU A 454 -28.68 17.60 -14.05
CA GLU A 454 -28.52 18.08 -15.43
C GLU A 454 -27.95 16.98 -16.34
N SER A 455 -28.38 16.94 -17.59
CA SER A 455 -27.83 16.05 -18.64
C SER A 455 -26.93 16.84 -19.59
N VAL A 456 -25.74 16.31 -19.89
CA VAL A 456 -24.77 16.88 -20.82
C VAL A 456 -24.52 15.90 -21.95
N PHE A 457 -24.70 16.37 -23.19
CA PHE A 457 -24.52 15.58 -24.39
C PHE A 457 -23.17 15.85 -25.05
N TYR A 458 -22.47 14.79 -25.48
CA TYR A 458 -21.15 14.91 -26.10
C TYR A 458 -21.13 14.57 -27.59
N GLN A 459 -22.27 14.29 -28.23
CA GLN A 459 -22.36 14.22 -29.69
C GLN A 459 -21.87 15.53 -30.37
N PRO A 460 -21.20 15.46 -31.54
CA PRO A 460 -20.96 14.28 -32.36
C PRO A 460 -19.59 13.65 -32.07
N LEU A 461 -19.05 13.74 -30.84
CA LEU A 461 -17.79 13.06 -30.50
C LEU A 461 -18.00 11.55 -30.56
N HIS A 462 -17.80 11.03 -31.75
CA HIS A 462 -17.63 9.63 -31.99
C HIS A 462 -16.17 9.27 -31.72
N TYR A 463 -15.95 8.20 -30.97
CA TYR A 463 -14.75 7.40 -31.16
C TYR A 463 -14.94 6.53 -32.42
N ASP A 464 -15.25 7.17 -33.57
CA ASP A 464 -15.42 6.53 -34.89
C ASP A 464 -14.07 6.58 -35.63
N GLU A 465 -13.01 6.05 -35.03
CA GLU A 465 -11.98 5.48 -35.88
C GLU A 465 -12.45 4.06 -36.25
N PRO A 466 -12.64 3.74 -37.55
CA PRO A 466 -12.77 2.35 -37.95
C PRO A 466 -11.58 1.57 -37.37
N PRO A 467 -11.72 0.28 -37.04
CA PRO A 467 -10.66 -0.52 -36.42
C PRO A 467 -9.53 -0.84 -37.42
N GLN A 468 -8.98 0.17 -38.10
CA GLN A 468 -7.55 0.27 -38.28
C GLN A 468 -6.95 0.65 -36.92
N LEU A 469 -6.94 -0.33 -36.01
CA LEU A 469 -5.85 -0.52 -35.06
C LEU A 469 -5.25 0.76 -34.47
N SER A 470 -6.08 1.56 -33.80
CA SER A 470 -5.56 2.46 -32.79
C SER A 470 -4.65 1.62 -31.87
N PRO A 471 -3.39 2.01 -31.64
CA PRO A 471 -2.49 1.33 -30.72
C PRO A 471 -3.12 1.10 -29.34
N CYS A 472 -4.15 1.87 -28.98
CA CYS A 472 -4.91 1.76 -27.74
C CYS A 472 -5.56 0.38 -27.53
N VAL A 473 -6.23 -0.22 -28.53
CA VAL A 473 -6.93 -1.51 -28.34
C VAL A 473 -5.93 -2.67 -28.17
N ARG A 474 -4.83 -2.70 -28.97
CA ARG A 474 -3.71 -3.64 -28.75
C ARG A 474 -2.96 -3.36 -27.44
N LYS A 475 -2.90 -2.11 -26.96
CA LYS A 475 -2.32 -1.75 -25.65
C LYS A 475 -3.16 -2.22 -24.47
N MET A 476 -4.47 -2.47 -24.62
CA MET A 476 -5.34 -2.96 -23.52
C MET A 476 -4.93 -4.32 -22.95
N GLY A 477 -4.34 -5.21 -23.76
CA GLY A 477 -3.77 -6.47 -23.26
C GLY A 477 -2.67 -6.25 -22.22
N LYS A 478 -1.90 -5.15 -22.33
CA LYS A 478 -0.87 -4.77 -21.34
C LYS A 478 -1.48 -4.16 -20.08
N LEU A 479 -2.65 -3.52 -20.15
CA LEU A 479 -3.35 -2.97 -18.97
C LEU A 479 -3.84 -4.07 -18.02
N ASN A 480 -4.17 -5.26 -18.54
CA ASN A 480 -4.62 -6.38 -17.71
C ASN A 480 -3.53 -6.86 -16.73
N ARG A 481 -2.25 -6.54 -16.96
CA ARG A 481 -1.16 -6.80 -15.99
C ARG A 481 -1.38 -6.10 -14.64
N ASN A 482 -2.11 -4.99 -14.65
CA ASN A 482 -2.36 -4.19 -13.47
C ASN A 482 -3.64 -4.66 -12.73
N LEU A 483 -4.43 -5.55 -13.32
CA LEU A 483 -5.56 -6.20 -12.64
C LEU A 483 -5.06 -7.43 -11.87
N VAL A 484 -4.69 -7.21 -10.61
CA VAL A 484 -4.20 -8.27 -9.72
C VAL A 484 -5.30 -8.69 -8.76
N TRP A 485 -5.60 -9.99 -8.72
CA TRP A 485 -6.58 -10.55 -7.79
C TRP A 485 -6.29 -10.20 -6.32
N SER A 486 -7.34 -10.01 -5.53
CA SER A 486 -7.25 -9.79 -4.09
C SER A 486 -6.67 -11.01 -3.36
N ASP A 487 -6.10 -10.80 -2.18
CA ASP A 487 -5.50 -11.89 -1.40
C ASP A 487 -6.53 -12.94 -1.00
N ALA A 488 -7.80 -12.54 -0.82
CA ALA A 488 -8.91 -13.45 -0.53
C ALA A 488 -9.15 -14.43 -1.70
N VAL A 489 -9.34 -13.91 -2.92
CA VAL A 489 -9.59 -14.72 -4.13
C VAL A 489 -8.39 -15.64 -4.41
N LEU A 490 -7.16 -15.12 -4.35
CA LEU A 490 -5.96 -15.91 -4.58
C LEU A 490 -5.76 -17.00 -3.53
N LYS A 491 -6.03 -16.70 -2.26
CA LYS A 491 -5.93 -17.69 -1.18
C LYS A 491 -6.94 -18.81 -1.38
N GLU A 492 -8.18 -18.50 -1.73
CA GLU A 492 -9.21 -19.50 -1.99
C GLU A 492 -8.84 -20.40 -3.17
N ALA A 493 -8.42 -19.81 -4.30
CA ALA A 493 -7.96 -20.55 -5.48
C ALA A 493 -6.77 -21.48 -5.17
N LYS A 494 -5.74 -20.97 -4.48
CA LYS A 494 -4.55 -21.76 -4.11
C LYS A 494 -4.88 -22.87 -3.09
N THR A 495 -5.79 -22.61 -2.17
CA THR A 495 -6.25 -23.61 -1.19
C THR A 495 -6.98 -24.75 -1.89
N PHE A 496 -7.86 -24.44 -2.85
CA PHE A 496 -8.52 -25.45 -3.67
C PHE A 496 -7.52 -26.28 -4.48
N ILE A 497 -6.58 -25.63 -5.19
CA ILE A 497 -5.58 -26.32 -6.01
C ILE A 497 -4.71 -27.24 -5.14
N SER A 498 -4.20 -26.75 -4.00
CA SER A 498 -3.32 -27.54 -3.14
C SER A 498 -4.04 -28.66 -2.36
N GLY A 499 -5.34 -28.50 -2.07
CA GLY A 499 -6.12 -29.47 -1.31
C GLY A 499 -6.79 -30.55 -2.16
N MET A 500 -7.32 -30.19 -3.34
CA MET A 500 -8.16 -31.07 -4.17
C MET A 500 -7.46 -31.57 -5.44
N VAL A 501 -6.60 -30.74 -6.04
CA VAL A 501 -5.96 -31.07 -7.32
C VAL A 501 -4.65 -31.83 -7.06
N PRO A 502 -4.45 -33.03 -7.65
CA PRO A 502 -3.20 -33.78 -7.52
C PRO A 502 -1.97 -32.95 -7.92
N ARG A 503 -0.85 -33.15 -7.21
CA ARG A 503 0.42 -32.50 -7.56
C ARG A 503 0.84 -32.89 -8.98
N GLY A 504 0.99 -31.88 -9.84
CA GLY A 504 1.41 -32.04 -11.22
C GLY A 504 0.69 -31.04 -12.15
N PRO A 505 0.97 -31.08 -13.46
CA PRO A 505 0.31 -30.20 -14.40
C PRO A 505 -1.19 -30.47 -14.48
N PHE A 506 -2.00 -29.43 -14.59
CA PHE A 506 -3.44 -29.55 -14.84
C PHE A 506 -3.92 -28.66 -15.97
N VAL A 507 -4.96 -29.10 -16.66
CA VAL A 507 -5.61 -28.33 -17.73
C VAL A 507 -6.83 -27.62 -17.14
N GLY A 508 -6.88 -26.30 -17.25
CA GLY A 508 -8.08 -25.52 -16.93
C GLY A 508 -8.97 -25.39 -18.17
N ILE A 509 -10.26 -25.61 -18.02
CA ILE A 509 -11.22 -25.43 -19.10
C ILE A 509 -12.39 -24.55 -18.71
N HIS A 510 -12.86 -23.75 -19.65
CA HIS A 510 -14.11 -23.00 -19.51
C HIS A 510 -15.15 -23.50 -20.50
N LEU A 511 -16.29 -23.93 -19.97
CA LEU A 511 -17.46 -24.36 -20.72
C LEU A 511 -18.53 -23.28 -20.58
N ARG A 512 -18.93 -22.70 -21.72
CA ARG A 512 -20.01 -21.72 -21.79
C ARG A 512 -21.20 -22.39 -22.48
N ASN A 513 -22.11 -22.92 -21.69
CA ASN A 513 -23.21 -23.78 -22.15
C ASN A 513 -24.54 -23.50 -21.45
N GLY A 514 -24.68 -22.31 -20.84
CA GLY A 514 -25.96 -21.80 -20.36
C GLY A 514 -27.01 -21.65 -21.48
N PRO A 515 -28.31 -21.77 -21.16
CA PRO A 515 -29.39 -21.69 -22.15
C PRO A 515 -29.50 -20.30 -22.80
N ASP A 516 -29.08 -19.24 -22.11
CA ASP A 516 -28.93 -17.89 -22.69
C ASP A 516 -27.81 -17.83 -23.72
N TRP A 517 -26.72 -18.56 -23.49
CA TRP A 517 -25.59 -18.63 -24.40
C TRP A 517 -25.90 -19.39 -25.69
N VAL A 518 -26.65 -20.50 -25.61
CA VAL A 518 -27.06 -21.28 -26.80
C VAL A 518 -27.79 -20.38 -27.80
N ARG A 519 -28.75 -19.57 -27.33
CA ARG A 519 -29.47 -18.60 -28.18
C ARG A 519 -28.58 -17.49 -28.73
N ALA A 520 -27.61 -17.01 -27.95
CA ALA A 520 -26.65 -16.02 -28.45
C ALA A 520 -25.82 -16.58 -29.62
N CYS A 521 -25.46 -17.85 -29.57
CA CYS A 521 -24.69 -18.52 -30.63
C CYS A 521 -25.47 -18.75 -31.93
N GLU A 522 -26.80 -18.75 -31.90
CA GLU A 522 -27.64 -18.81 -33.12
C GLU A 522 -27.42 -17.60 -34.05
N HIS A 523 -26.90 -16.49 -33.51
CA HIS A 523 -26.69 -15.25 -34.25
C HIS A 523 -25.27 -15.10 -34.83
N ILE A 524 -24.38 -16.09 -34.62
CA ILE A 524 -22.96 -15.96 -34.96
C ILE A 524 -22.72 -15.75 -36.46
N GLU A 525 -23.53 -16.37 -37.31
CA GLU A 525 -23.42 -16.27 -38.78
C GLU A 525 -23.63 -14.82 -39.27
N HIS A 526 -24.44 -14.04 -38.57
CA HIS A 526 -24.76 -12.66 -38.91
C HIS A 526 -23.89 -11.64 -38.17
N SER A 527 -23.06 -12.08 -37.22
CA SER A 527 -22.27 -11.22 -36.34
C SER A 527 -20.92 -11.86 -36.01
N PRO A 528 -19.96 -11.84 -36.95
CA PRO A 528 -18.69 -12.54 -36.80
C PRO A 528 -17.80 -11.98 -35.68
N LEU A 529 -17.98 -10.70 -35.31
CA LEU A 529 -17.27 -10.03 -34.22
C LEU A 529 -18.06 -10.03 -32.90
N LEU A 530 -18.93 -11.03 -32.69
CA LEU A 530 -19.78 -11.11 -31.51
C LEU A 530 -18.93 -11.18 -30.21
N PHE A 531 -19.24 -10.29 -29.27
CA PHE A 531 -18.60 -10.21 -27.95
C PHE A 531 -17.06 -10.20 -28.02
N ALA A 532 -16.41 -11.27 -27.55
CA ALA A 532 -14.96 -11.34 -27.45
C ALA A 532 -14.31 -12.15 -28.57
N ALA A 533 -15.04 -12.47 -29.66
CA ALA A 533 -14.52 -13.19 -30.83
C ALA A 533 -13.14 -12.69 -31.34
N PRO A 534 -12.84 -11.36 -31.33
CA PRO A 534 -11.52 -10.87 -31.74
C PRO A 534 -10.34 -11.45 -30.96
N GLN A 535 -10.55 -12.00 -29.76
CA GLN A 535 -9.47 -12.60 -28.96
C GLN A 535 -8.82 -13.83 -29.62
N CYS A 536 -9.52 -14.50 -30.54
CA CYS A 536 -8.98 -15.63 -31.29
C CYS A 536 -8.97 -15.39 -32.80
N LEU A 537 -9.98 -14.70 -33.35
CA LEU A 537 -10.09 -14.46 -34.78
C LEU A 537 -9.34 -13.21 -35.25
N GLY A 538 -8.94 -12.34 -34.32
CA GLY A 538 -8.38 -11.04 -34.64
C GLY A 538 -9.48 -9.99 -34.89
N TYR A 539 -9.10 -8.72 -34.95
CA TYR A 539 -10.06 -7.61 -35.03
C TYR A 539 -10.65 -7.41 -36.42
N GLN A 540 -10.00 -7.97 -37.43
CA GLN A 540 -10.41 -7.98 -38.84
C GLN A 540 -10.70 -9.41 -39.32
N ASN A 541 -10.88 -10.37 -38.40
CA ASN A 541 -11.01 -11.80 -38.69
C ASN A 541 -9.79 -12.39 -39.43
N GLU A 542 -8.61 -11.82 -39.19
CA GLU A 542 -7.34 -12.22 -39.82
C GLU A 542 -6.92 -13.68 -39.52
N PHE A 543 -7.45 -14.30 -38.46
CA PHE A 543 -7.13 -15.67 -38.06
C PHE A 543 -8.26 -16.69 -38.33
N GLY A 544 -9.32 -16.28 -39.02
CA GLY A 544 -10.44 -17.14 -39.42
C GLY A 544 -11.80 -16.50 -39.18
N GLN A 545 -12.86 -17.22 -39.55
CA GLN A 545 -14.26 -16.79 -39.35
C GLN A 545 -14.89 -17.45 -38.12
N ALA A 546 -15.84 -16.76 -37.49
CA ALA A 546 -16.59 -17.29 -36.37
C ALA A 546 -17.58 -18.36 -36.85
N THR A 547 -17.51 -19.57 -36.28
CA THR A 547 -18.44 -20.66 -36.60
C THR A 547 -19.37 -20.99 -35.42
N PRO A 548 -20.53 -21.62 -35.66
CA PRO A 548 -21.39 -22.14 -34.59
C PRO A 548 -20.65 -23.03 -33.60
N GLU A 549 -19.73 -23.89 -34.07
CA GLU A 549 -18.94 -24.77 -33.21
C GLU A 549 -17.90 -24.01 -32.37
N LEU A 550 -17.38 -22.88 -32.87
CA LEU A 550 -16.49 -22.00 -32.12
C LEU A 550 -17.24 -21.32 -30.96
N CYS A 551 -18.51 -20.98 -31.17
CA CYS A 551 -19.38 -20.36 -30.17
C CYS A 551 -19.96 -21.38 -29.18
N PHE A 552 -20.43 -22.53 -29.67
CA PHE A 552 -21.04 -23.61 -28.89
C PHE A 552 -20.52 -24.97 -29.38
N PRO A 553 -19.35 -25.41 -28.88
CA PRO A 553 -18.73 -26.65 -29.33
C PRO A 553 -19.53 -27.88 -28.89
N THR A 554 -19.62 -28.89 -29.75
CA THR A 554 -20.25 -30.15 -29.40
C THR A 554 -19.45 -30.90 -28.34
N LYS A 555 -20.15 -31.73 -27.55
CA LYS A 555 -19.55 -32.59 -26.52
C LYS A 555 -18.38 -33.43 -27.05
N ASP A 556 -18.50 -33.96 -28.26
CA ASP A 556 -17.44 -34.76 -28.89
C ASP A 556 -16.17 -33.93 -29.16
N ILE A 557 -16.32 -32.70 -29.68
CA ILE A 557 -15.20 -31.78 -29.93
C ILE A 557 -14.48 -31.46 -28.62
N ILE A 558 -15.23 -31.11 -27.56
CA ILE A 558 -14.68 -30.81 -26.23
C ILE A 558 -13.85 -31.99 -25.72
N LEU A 559 -14.42 -33.19 -25.73
CA LEU A 559 -13.76 -34.39 -25.21
C LEU A 559 -12.51 -34.76 -26.01
N ARG A 560 -12.55 -34.69 -27.35
CA ARG A 560 -11.39 -34.96 -28.22
C ARG A 560 -10.28 -33.95 -28.03
N GLN A 561 -10.57 -32.65 -28.08
CA GLN A 561 -9.56 -31.59 -27.92
C GLN A 561 -8.94 -31.63 -26.52
N LEU A 562 -9.75 -31.85 -25.48
CA LEU A 562 -9.28 -32.02 -24.12
C LEU A 562 -8.35 -33.24 -24.00
N LYS A 563 -8.70 -34.39 -24.57
CA LYS A 563 -7.89 -35.62 -24.47
C LYS A 563 -6.53 -35.45 -25.12
N THR A 564 -6.50 -34.82 -26.29
CA THR A 564 -5.25 -34.46 -26.99
C THR A 564 -4.37 -33.56 -26.11
N LYS A 565 -4.94 -32.54 -25.47
CA LYS A 565 -4.17 -31.61 -24.64
C LYS A 565 -3.69 -32.24 -23.33
N VAL A 566 -4.52 -33.03 -22.67
CA VAL A 566 -4.17 -33.79 -21.46
C VAL A 566 -3.00 -34.73 -21.73
N LYS A 567 -3.02 -35.46 -22.87
CA LYS A 567 -1.90 -36.32 -23.30
C LYS A 567 -0.63 -35.52 -23.56
N ALA A 568 -0.72 -34.41 -24.31
CA ALA A 568 0.43 -33.57 -24.65
C ALA A 568 1.12 -32.98 -23.40
N LEU A 569 0.33 -32.54 -22.42
CA LEU A 569 0.83 -31.95 -21.17
C LEU A 569 1.20 -32.98 -20.10
N LYS A 570 0.86 -34.26 -20.31
CA LYS A 570 0.88 -35.32 -19.28
C LYS A 570 0.15 -34.87 -18.00
N ALA A 571 -0.98 -34.18 -18.19
CA ALA A 571 -1.73 -33.57 -17.10
C ALA A 571 -2.28 -34.64 -16.14
N LYS A 572 -2.29 -34.32 -14.85
CA LYS A 572 -2.80 -35.19 -13.77
C LYS A 572 -4.25 -34.90 -13.43
N ALA A 573 -4.76 -33.73 -13.82
CA ALA A 573 -6.10 -33.29 -13.53
C ALA A 573 -6.64 -32.35 -14.61
N VAL A 574 -7.96 -32.24 -14.65
CA VAL A 574 -8.70 -31.22 -15.39
C VAL A 574 -9.52 -30.40 -14.41
N PHE A 575 -9.43 -29.08 -14.47
CA PHE A 575 -10.32 -28.18 -13.75
C PHE A 575 -11.35 -27.62 -14.70
N VAL A 576 -12.63 -27.64 -14.31
CA VAL A 576 -13.76 -27.21 -15.14
C VAL A 576 -14.49 -26.05 -14.47
N ALA A 577 -14.47 -24.90 -15.14
CA ALA A 577 -15.36 -23.78 -14.87
C ALA A 577 -16.51 -23.80 -15.87
N SER A 578 -17.75 -23.74 -15.40
CA SER A 578 -18.93 -23.73 -16.26
C SER A 578 -20.05 -22.85 -15.69
N ASP A 579 -20.81 -22.23 -16.58
CA ASP A 579 -21.99 -21.45 -16.19
C ASP A 579 -23.26 -22.30 -16.04
N HIS A 580 -23.25 -23.55 -16.52
CA HIS A 580 -24.37 -24.47 -16.37
C HIS A 580 -23.90 -25.91 -16.18
N ASP A 581 -23.57 -26.63 -17.26
CA ASP A 581 -23.13 -28.03 -17.19
C ASP A 581 -21.60 -28.14 -17.18
N HIS A 582 -21.07 -28.79 -16.14
CA HIS A 582 -19.63 -29.00 -15.97
C HIS A 582 -19.12 -30.27 -16.66
N MET A 583 -20.00 -31.14 -17.17
CA MET A 583 -19.63 -32.36 -17.89
C MET A 583 -18.66 -33.29 -17.13
N ILE A 584 -18.63 -33.24 -15.79
CA ILE A 584 -17.65 -33.97 -14.97
C ILE A 584 -17.69 -35.47 -15.26
N SER A 585 -18.87 -36.09 -15.18
CA SER A 585 -19.05 -37.53 -15.41
C SER A 585 -18.64 -37.95 -16.82
N ASP A 586 -18.88 -37.11 -17.82
CA ASP A 586 -18.53 -37.39 -19.21
C ASP A 586 -17.02 -37.32 -19.45
N ILE A 587 -16.37 -36.30 -18.88
CA ILE A 587 -14.93 -36.14 -18.94
C ILE A 587 -14.25 -37.33 -18.24
N GLU A 588 -14.69 -37.70 -17.03
CA GLU A 588 -14.13 -38.83 -16.30
C GLU A 588 -14.32 -40.17 -17.03
N LYS A 589 -15.50 -40.39 -17.63
CA LYS A 589 -15.76 -41.58 -18.44
C LYS A 589 -14.85 -41.65 -19.67
N TYR A 590 -14.66 -40.54 -20.38
CA TYR A 590 -13.86 -40.49 -21.61
C TYR A 590 -12.34 -40.55 -21.36
N MET A 591 -11.89 -40.16 -20.16
CA MET A 591 -10.49 -40.11 -19.75
C MET A 591 -10.06 -41.28 -18.85
N LYS A 592 -10.91 -42.30 -18.70
CA LYS A 592 -10.68 -43.45 -17.82
C LYS A 592 -9.35 -44.17 -18.11
N ASP A 593 -8.95 -44.24 -19.37
CA ASP A 593 -7.68 -44.82 -19.84
C ASP A 593 -6.44 -44.02 -19.38
N LEU A 594 -6.60 -42.71 -19.18
CA LEU A 594 -5.51 -41.81 -18.78
C LEU A 594 -5.37 -41.67 -17.25
N LYS A 595 -6.30 -42.24 -16.47
CA LYS A 595 -6.37 -42.11 -15.00
C LYS A 595 -6.39 -40.63 -14.55
N VAL A 596 -7.02 -39.76 -15.33
CA VAL A 596 -7.19 -38.32 -15.03
C VAL A 596 -8.60 -38.07 -14.53
N LYS A 597 -8.74 -37.25 -13.48
CA LYS A 597 -10.03 -36.83 -12.92
C LYS A 597 -10.34 -35.37 -13.25
N ALA A 598 -11.63 -35.05 -13.29
CA ALA A 598 -12.12 -33.69 -13.49
C ALA A 598 -12.61 -33.10 -12.16
N TYR A 599 -12.29 -31.83 -11.91
CA TYR A 599 -12.61 -31.12 -10.68
C TYR A 599 -13.36 -29.83 -10.98
N LYS A 600 -14.28 -29.46 -10.11
CA LYS A 600 -14.97 -28.17 -10.10
C LYS A 600 -14.98 -27.59 -8.70
N LEU A 601 -15.22 -26.29 -8.57
CA LEU A 601 -15.46 -25.71 -7.26
C LEU A 601 -16.73 -26.31 -6.63
N PRO A 602 -16.71 -26.67 -5.32
CA PRO A 602 -17.90 -27.17 -4.62
C PRO A 602 -19.03 -26.13 -4.57
N VAL A 603 -18.65 -24.86 -4.41
CA VAL A 603 -19.55 -23.71 -4.43
C VAL A 603 -19.14 -22.84 -5.61
N SER A 604 -20.09 -22.53 -6.49
CA SER A 604 -19.80 -21.72 -7.67
C SER A 604 -19.32 -20.33 -7.25
N ASN A 605 -18.14 -19.95 -7.72
CA ASN A 605 -17.60 -18.63 -7.53
C ASN A 605 -16.82 -18.24 -8.80
N PRO A 606 -17.41 -17.41 -9.69
CA PRO A 606 -16.83 -17.12 -10.99
C PRO A 606 -15.46 -16.42 -10.91
N HIS A 607 -15.20 -15.66 -9.84
CA HIS A 607 -13.92 -14.97 -9.64
C HIS A 607 -12.81 -15.97 -9.25
N VAL A 608 -13.14 -16.95 -8.41
CA VAL A 608 -12.20 -18.01 -8.04
C VAL A 608 -12.01 -18.98 -9.20
N ASP A 609 -13.05 -19.27 -9.98
CA ASP A 609 -12.93 -20.01 -11.24
C ASP A 609 -11.91 -19.35 -12.17
N LEU A 610 -12.04 -18.04 -12.43
CA LEU A 610 -11.08 -17.29 -13.25
C LEU A 610 -9.66 -17.35 -12.69
N ALA A 611 -9.49 -17.17 -11.38
CA ALA A 611 -8.17 -17.25 -10.75
C ALA A 611 -7.54 -18.65 -10.90
N ILE A 612 -8.32 -19.73 -10.79
CA ILE A 612 -7.84 -21.10 -11.02
C ILE A 612 -7.49 -21.33 -12.50
N LEU A 613 -8.32 -20.84 -13.42
CA LEU A 613 -8.05 -20.90 -14.87
C LEU A 613 -6.76 -20.13 -15.22
N GLY A 614 -6.56 -18.96 -14.62
CA GLY A 614 -5.34 -18.17 -14.73
C GLY A 614 -4.09 -18.92 -14.27
N LEU A 615 -4.20 -19.70 -13.18
CA LEU A 615 -3.10 -20.51 -12.62
C LEU A 615 -2.87 -21.86 -13.32
N SER A 616 -3.72 -22.26 -14.27
CA SER A 616 -3.59 -23.56 -14.95
C SER A 616 -2.34 -23.68 -15.82
N ASN A 617 -1.84 -24.89 -16.04
CA ASN A 617 -0.66 -25.08 -16.91
C ASN A 617 -1.02 -24.88 -18.39
N HIS A 618 -2.22 -25.28 -18.79
CA HIS A 618 -2.80 -24.98 -20.09
C HIS A 618 -4.28 -24.63 -19.92
N PHE A 619 -4.74 -23.58 -20.59
CA PHE A 619 -6.14 -23.14 -20.56
C PHE A 619 -6.82 -23.40 -21.90
N ILE A 620 -8.03 -23.97 -21.88
CA ILE A 620 -8.91 -24.06 -23.06
C ILE A 620 -10.20 -23.30 -22.79
N GLY A 621 -10.48 -22.29 -23.60
CA GLY A 621 -11.62 -21.41 -23.41
C GLY A 621 -12.56 -21.32 -24.60
N ASN A 622 -13.64 -20.57 -24.42
CA ASN A 622 -14.60 -20.25 -25.48
C ASN A 622 -14.23 -18.91 -26.12
N CYS A 623 -13.97 -18.88 -27.42
CA CYS A 623 -13.48 -17.68 -28.10
C CYS A 623 -14.47 -16.50 -28.08
N ILE A 624 -15.77 -16.77 -28.05
CA ILE A 624 -16.79 -15.72 -28.09
C ILE A 624 -17.01 -15.12 -26.70
N SER A 625 -16.69 -15.86 -25.63
CA SER A 625 -16.97 -15.45 -24.25
C SER A 625 -16.00 -14.38 -23.72
N SER A 626 -16.55 -13.25 -23.24
CA SER A 626 -15.80 -12.22 -22.51
C SER A 626 -15.26 -12.71 -21.16
N PHE A 627 -15.91 -13.70 -20.54
CA PHE A 627 -15.37 -14.39 -19.35
C PHE A 627 -14.09 -15.15 -19.66
N THR A 628 -14.04 -15.84 -20.82
CA THR A 628 -12.79 -16.45 -21.32
C THR A 628 -11.74 -15.38 -21.63
N ALA A 629 -12.16 -14.27 -22.22
CA ALA A 629 -11.24 -13.18 -22.58
C ALA A 629 -10.50 -12.62 -21.36
N PHE A 630 -11.16 -12.55 -20.20
CA PHE A 630 -10.50 -12.18 -18.95
C PHE A 630 -9.33 -13.11 -18.62
N ALA A 631 -9.59 -14.42 -18.52
CA ALA A 631 -8.57 -15.42 -18.22
C ALA A 631 -7.47 -15.46 -19.30
N LYS A 632 -7.84 -15.33 -20.58
CA LYS A 632 -6.89 -15.27 -21.70
C LYS A 632 -5.92 -14.09 -21.56
N ARG A 633 -6.42 -12.89 -21.27
CA ARG A 633 -5.58 -11.70 -21.07
C ARG A 633 -4.68 -11.82 -19.86
N GLU A 634 -5.17 -12.37 -18.75
CA GLU A 634 -4.35 -12.65 -17.56
C GLU A 634 -3.20 -13.60 -17.90
N ARG A 635 -3.49 -14.65 -18.68
CA ARG A 635 -2.50 -15.64 -19.10
C ARG A 635 -1.49 -15.07 -20.09
N ASP A 636 -1.93 -14.33 -21.10
CA ASP A 636 -1.06 -13.67 -22.07
C ASP A 636 -0.13 -12.67 -21.37
N ALA A 637 -0.65 -11.91 -20.40
CA ALA A 637 0.12 -10.99 -19.58
C ALA A 637 1.28 -11.69 -18.85
N ASN A 638 1.09 -12.95 -18.46
CA ASN A 638 2.05 -13.82 -17.76
C ASN A 638 2.78 -14.82 -18.67
N ASN A 639 2.66 -14.69 -20.01
CA ASN A 639 3.25 -15.60 -21.00
C ASN A 639 2.82 -17.08 -20.82
N LEU A 640 1.58 -17.33 -20.41
CA LEU A 640 1.02 -18.66 -20.22
C LEU A 640 0.21 -19.12 -21.43
N GLN A 641 0.31 -20.41 -21.78
CA GLN A 641 -0.31 -20.96 -22.99
C GLN A 641 -1.84 -21.12 -22.85
N SER A 642 -2.56 -20.75 -23.91
CA SER A 642 -4.02 -20.86 -23.99
C SER A 642 -4.44 -21.36 -25.38
N SER A 643 -5.60 -22.00 -25.48
CA SER A 643 -6.24 -22.38 -26.75
C SER A 643 -7.76 -22.21 -26.67
N PHE A 644 -8.44 -22.32 -27.81
CA PHE A 644 -9.89 -22.19 -27.88
C PHE A 644 -10.54 -23.45 -28.44
N TRP A 645 -11.79 -23.70 -28.04
CA TRP A 645 -12.59 -24.79 -28.59
C TRP A 645 -12.83 -24.62 -30.07
N ALA A 646 -12.83 -25.72 -30.83
CA ALA A 646 -13.14 -25.76 -32.27
C ALA A 646 -12.34 -24.77 -33.17
N PHE A 647 -11.28 -24.15 -32.64
CA PHE A 647 -10.44 -23.23 -33.40
C PHE A 647 -9.57 -24.02 -34.40
N PRO A 648 -9.54 -23.62 -35.68
CA PRO A 648 -8.80 -24.36 -36.71
C PRO A 648 -7.31 -24.41 -36.40
N ALA A 649 -6.66 -25.53 -36.72
CA ALA A 649 -5.19 -25.61 -36.67
C ALA A 649 -4.61 -24.66 -37.73
N PRO A 650 -3.48 -23.98 -37.45
CA PRO A 650 -2.87 -23.09 -38.44
C PRO A 650 -2.60 -23.87 -39.73
N THR A 651 -3.17 -23.39 -40.84
CA THR A 651 -2.80 -23.84 -42.18
C THR A 651 -1.30 -23.55 -42.36
N LYS A 652 -0.56 -24.50 -42.94
CA LYS A 652 0.91 -24.49 -43.05
C LYS A 652 1.51 -23.37 -43.94
N THR A 653 0.76 -22.35 -44.29
CA THR A 653 1.20 -21.25 -45.14
C THR A 653 1.32 -19.96 -44.31
N PRO A 654 2.54 -19.50 -44.00
CA PRO A 654 2.73 -18.18 -43.41
C PRO A 654 2.38 -17.15 -44.49
N ILE A 655 1.34 -16.37 -44.25
CA ILE A 655 1.10 -15.15 -45.02
C ILE A 655 2.17 -14.17 -44.56
N THR A 656 3.12 -13.87 -45.45
CA THR A 656 4.21 -12.93 -45.22
C THR A 656 3.64 -11.53 -45.00
N HIS A 657 3.96 -10.95 -43.84
CA HIS A 657 3.68 -9.55 -43.51
C HIS A 657 4.58 -8.62 -44.33
N ASP A 658 4.15 -8.22 -45.53
CA ASP A 658 4.77 -7.11 -46.26
C ASP A 658 3.76 -6.14 -46.90
N GLU A 659 2.46 -6.26 -46.61
CA GLU A 659 1.48 -5.22 -46.95
C GLU A 659 0.55 -5.02 -45.76
N PHE A 660 0.80 -3.97 -44.96
CA PHE A 660 -0.14 -3.06 -44.28
C PHE A 660 0.58 -2.20 -43.23
#